data_AF-A0A1S7S8E6-F1
#
_entry.id   AF-A0A1S7S8E6-F1
#
_cell.length_a   1.000
_cell.length_b   1.000
_cell.length_c   1.000
_cell.angle_alpha   90.00
_cell.angle_beta   90.00
_cell.angle_gamma   90.00
#
_symmetry.space_group_name_H-M   'P 1'
#
loop_
_entity.id
_entity.type
_entity.pdbx_description
1 polymer ?
#
loop_
_entity_poly.entity_id
_entity_poly.type
_entity_poly.pdbx_seq_one_letter_code
_entity_poly.pdbx_strand_id
1 'polypeptide(L)'
;MAEETVSGLLSPEKNESIFRNDIVQDYLPDAMRPAQRPRLILLGGQPGAGKTAVLIASHAELEQSGSTIRIIGDDLRSYHPQFPVFQRQDPETASQFTQGDAGRWTEKLLAAAVARQVNIVFETTMRTPENVARVIGVAREAGYNVEVRAVAVNPRLSWQGNHYRFEEMLRAGDAARVPPQHIHDAAVDGLRISLEKVESERLVDRVQLLTRGGTILYDNEMHNREWSRTSGARQALEVEQSRPMTRAELQRFADDWSYVLSRMEERHAPDDRIAAVRARAVEDVNFLLTQRRETNGEEGTQRGRTIFQRQADALALFVELYDGGSRDAVRRPIGDIEAHAIGRLTQTYIALKLVEAASGLGLLPEDGKIVATRAMVQDKRATQEFPAAHRLPADIAVEMQDGTRRRLTDHFDVELNRVAVDREVFSRTDRLSRLANVADSWVEAAGMRKTLARAANAVASGGMSADAAMSEIVEPGYAAANAQASRRLDRNMALAERAAIATLVIDEKGEPFRAMRDDLRLRTADLNNRARAKAMMEAALAETARHGHLGPEQRRTAEEFVRGIAENERNLGMHQAPGRGAPQPDVLVPARQLPDLTEPEVADRLRVSSRLADKRAEIENLSRLVFGNSQALSASVDRITDARSGAAASDDMRDGRLGDLAGEGRKWLRGPNLDRQTAEAHAPQLAAALADYGLAVDFERHQIMTQRREEQVRQRVEIPQPSAALMEVLGTEKQEQGRRLSAEPVLRRELESLTLAIAKRLSPAEKTDLKDGNIGRLASSLGISPEQGIALRGIHERLGVVQQRALRQNRDLSRANQLDIRR
;
A
#
# COMPACT_ATOMS: atom_id res chain seq x y z
N MET A 1 -0.79 37.37 -28.58
CA MET A 1 -1.27 35.97 -28.46
C MET A 1 -1.20 35.59 -26.99
N ALA A 2 -2.22 35.95 -26.22
CA ALA A 2 -2.23 35.79 -24.76
C ALA A 2 -3.68 35.55 -24.30
N GLU A 3 -4.09 34.28 -24.29
CA GLU A 3 -5.44 33.87 -23.85
C GLU A 3 -5.53 32.42 -23.31
N GLU A 4 -4.43 31.65 -23.27
CA GLU A 4 -4.43 30.23 -22.84
C GLU A 4 -4.27 30.02 -21.31
N THR A 5 -4.33 31.06 -20.46
CA THR A 5 -3.85 30.98 -19.06
C THR A 5 -4.88 30.58 -17.98
N VAL A 6 -6.10 30.18 -18.34
CA VAL A 6 -7.14 29.74 -17.36
C VAL A 6 -7.89 28.47 -17.78
N SER A 7 -8.06 28.24 -19.09
CA SER A 7 -8.65 26.99 -19.59
C SER A 7 -7.60 25.90 -19.66
N GLY A 8 -7.79 24.80 -18.92
CA GLY A 8 -6.88 23.65 -18.97
C GLY A 8 -6.94 22.82 -20.27
N LEU A 9 -7.76 23.25 -21.23
CA LEU A 9 -7.95 22.61 -22.53
C LEU A 9 -6.89 23.07 -23.53
N LEU A 10 -6.34 22.13 -24.30
CA LEU A 10 -5.45 22.44 -25.42
C LEU A 10 -6.22 23.04 -26.60
N SER A 11 -5.54 23.94 -27.33
CA SER A 11 -5.89 24.35 -28.69
C SER A 11 -6.03 23.12 -29.61
N PRO A 12 -6.98 23.13 -30.57
CA PRO A 12 -7.23 21.98 -31.46
C PRO A 12 -5.98 21.47 -32.17
N GLU A 13 -5.13 22.38 -32.63
CA GLU A 13 -3.87 22.10 -33.33
C GLU A 13 -2.87 21.40 -32.42
N LYS A 14 -2.80 21.80 -31.14
CA LYS A 14 -1.89 21.19 -30.16
C LYS A 14 -2.40 19.82 -29.70
N ASN A 15 -3.71 19.67 -29.50
CA ASN A 15 -4.35 18.38 -29.26
C ASN A 15 -4.08 17.40 -30.42
N GLU A 16 -4.24 17.85 -31.66
CA GLU A 16 -4.01 17.04 -32.86
C GLU A 16 -2.53 16.68 -33.07
N SER A 17 -1.61 17.62 -32.81
CA SER A 17 -0.17 17.36 -32.90
C SER A 17 0.28 16.28 -31.92
N ILE A 18 -0.15 16.35 -30.65
CA ILE A 18 0.16 15.31 -29.65
C ILE A 18 -0.46 13.97 -30.03
N PHE A 19 -1.68 13.97 -30.56
CA PHE A 19 -2.33 12.75 -31.03
C PHE A 19 -1.52 12.04 -32.11
N ARG A 20 -1.14 12.75 -33.19
CA ARG A 20 -0.44 12.16 -34.34
C ARG A 20 1.01 11.78 -34.04
N ASN A 21 1.72 12.62 -33.29
CA ASN A 21 3.17 12.49 -33.13
C ASN A 21 3.55 11.60 -31.94
N ASP A 22 2.73 11.59 -30.89
CA ASP A 22 3.03 10.88 -29.65
C ASP A 22 2.09 9.66 -29.48
N ILE A 23 0.78 9.90 -29.33
CA ILE A 23 -0.19 8.86 -28.94
C ILE A 23 -0.33 7.76 -30.01
N VAL A 24 -0.43 8.12 -31.30
CA VAL A 24 -0.51 7.13 -32.38
C VAL A 24 0.76 6.28 -32.48
N GLN A 25 1.95 6.85 -32.22
CA GLN A 25 3.21 6.10 -32.28
C GLN A 25 3.31 5.08 -31.14
N ASP A 26 2.91 5.46 -29.93
CA ASP A 26 3.01 4.60 -28.74
C ASP A 26 1.96 3.47 -28.70
N TYR A 27 0.76 3.72 -29.23
CA TYR A 27 -0.37 2.76 -29.19
C TYR A 27 -0.61 2.02 -30.50
N LEU A 28 -0.24 2.60 -31.66
CA LEU A 28 -0.43 2.03 -33.00
C LEU A 28 0.87 2.13 -33.82
N PRO A 29 1.98 1.48 -33.40
CA PRO A 29 3.21 1.44 -34.18
C PRO A 29 2.97 0.74 -35.54
N ASP A 30 3.69 1.17 -36.57
CA ASP A 30 3.49 0.70 -37.96
C ASP A 30 3.84 -0.78 -38.20
N ALA A 31 4.43 -1.46 -37.21
CA ALA A 31 4.62 -2.90 -37.22
C ALA A 31 3.32 -3.70 -36.98
N MET A 32 2.25 -3.09 -36.45
CA MET A 32 0.96 -3.74 -36.23
C MET A 32 0.29 -4.08 -37.56
N ARG A 33 -0.20 -5.32 -37.68
CA ARG A 33 -0.85 -5.83 -38.89
C ARG A 33 -2.36 -5.91 -38.70
N PRO A 34 -3.17 -5.59 -39.73
CA PRO A 34 -4.60 -5.83 -39.72
C PRO A 34 -4.95 -7.28 -39.34
N ALA A 35 -5.93 -7.45 -38.46
CA ALA A 35 -6.52 -8.75 -38.15
C ALA A 35 -7.52 -9.14 -39.26
N GLN A 36 -7.56 -10.42 -39.65
CA GLN A 36 -8.49 -10.88 -40.70
C GLN A 36 -9.97 -10.87 -40.25
N ARG A 37 -10.21 -10.94 -38.95
CA ARG A 37 -11.53 -10.86 -38.31
C ARG A 37 -11.38 -10.03 -37.04
N PRO A 38 -11.39 -8.69 -37.15
CA PRO A 38 -11.05 -7.84 -36.02
C PRO A 38 -12.11 -7.94 -34.92
N ARG A 39 -11.65 -8.04 -33.67
CA ARG A 39 -12.50 -8.14 -32.48
C ARG A 39 -12.37 -6.88 -31.62
N LEU A 40 -13.50 -6.40 -31.10
CA LEU A 40 -13.54 -5.36 -30.07
C LEU A 40 -14.16 -5.92 -28.79
N ILE A 41 -13.40 -5.92 -27.69
CA ILE A 41 -13.91 -6.19 -26.35
C ILE A 41 -14.10 -4.85 -25.63
N LEU A 42 -15.35 -4.48 -25.38
CA LEU A 42 -15.72 -3.30 -24.60
C LEU A 42 -15.84 -3.70 -23.13
N LEU A 43 -14.96 -3.17 -22.29
CA LEU A 43 -14.93 -3.47 -20.85
C LEU A 43 -15.68 -2.40 -20.05
N GLY A 44 -16.62 -2.85 -19.21
CA GLY A 44 -17.45 -2.03 -18.33
C GLY A 44 -17.23 -2.30 -16.83
N GLY A 45 -17.67 -1.36 -16.01
CA GLY A 45 -17.51 -1.41 -14.55
C GLY A 45 -17.23 -0.03 -13.95
N GLN A 46 -17.80 0.25 -12.79
CA GLN A 46 -17.59 1.51 -12.09
C GLN A 46 -16.11 1.74 -11.71
N PRO A 47 -15.69 2.99 -11.42
CA PRO A 47 -14.35 3.26 -10.88
C PRO A 47 -14.08 2.43 -9.61
N GLY A 48 -12.90 1.84 -9.49
CA GLY A 48 -12.57 0.95 -8.37
C GLY A 48 -13.19 -0.45 -8.45
N ALA A 49 -13.92 -0.81 -9.52
CA ALA A 49 -14.44 -2.17 -9.70
C ALA A 49 -13.35 -3.24 -9.93
N GLY A 50 -12.08 -2.88 -10.18
CA GLY A 50 -11.01 -3.87 -10.40
C GLY A 50 -10.90 -4.40 -11.83
N LYS A 51 -11.32 -3.59 -12.82
CA LYS A 51 -11.33 -3.93 -14.26
C LYS A 51 -10.00 -4.43 -14.82
N THR A 52 -8.87 -4.03 -14.24
CA THR A 52 -7.53 -4.25 -14.80
C THR A 52 -7.17 -5.72 -15.02
N ALA A 53 -7.63 -6.66 -14.17
CA ALA A 53 -7.38 -8.09 -14.39
C ALA A 53 -8.11 -8.60 -15.65
N VAL A 54 -9.41 -8.32 -15.76
CA VAL A 54 -10.24 -8.69 -16.92
C VAL A 54 -9.75 -8.00 -18.21
N LEU A 55 -9.30 -6.74 -18.10
CA LEU A 55 -8.72 -5.98 -19.20
C LEU A 55 -7.50 -6.67 -19.80
N ILE A 56 -6.60 -7.13 -18.93
CA ILE A 56 -5.33 -7.75 -19.32
C ILE A 56 -5.58 -9.15 -19.90
N ALA A 57 -6.44 -9.94 -19.27
CA ALA A 57 -6.88 -11.24 -19.80
C ALA A 57 -7.50 -11.14 -21.20
N SER A 58 -8.36 -10.13 -21.40
CA SER A 58 -8.99 -9.86 -22.69
C SER A 58 -7.98 -9.43 -23.74
N HIS A 59 -6.90 -8.75 -23.35
CA HIS A 59 -5.82 -8.37 -24.26
C HIS A 59 -5.00 -9.59 -24.70
N ALA A 60 -4.55 -10.41 -23.73
CA ALA A 60 -3.83 -11.66 -23.99
C ALA A 60 -4.65 -12.68 -24.81
N GLU A 61 -5.98 -12.68 -24.68
CA GLU A 61 -6.88 -13.45 -25.55
C GLU A 61 -6.85 -12.96 -27.00
N LEU A 62 -7.01 -11.65 -27.22
CA LEU A 62 -7.08 -11.09 -28.57
C LEU A 62 -5.73 -11.14 -29.31
N GLU A 63 -4.60 -11.00 -28.60
CA GLU A 63 -3.25 -11.08 -29.20
C GLU A 63 -2.99 -12.42 -29.91
N GLN A 64 -3.61 -13.51 -29.44
CA GLN A 64 -3.53 -14.83 -30.09
C GLN A 64 -4.17 -14.88 -31.49
N SER A 65 -4.98 -13.88 -31.84
CA SER A 65 -5.72 -13.80 -33.10
C SER A 65 -5.26 -12.66 -34.04
N GLY A 66 -4.37 -11.78 -33.57
CA GLY A 66 -3.85 -10.65 -34.36
C GLY A 66 -3.31 -9.51 -33.49
N SER A 67 -2.67 -8.53 -34.14
CA SER A 67 -2.19 -7.32 -33.44
C SER A 67 -3.35 -6.68 -32.67
N THR A 68 -3.14 -6.47 -31.37
CA THR A 68 -4.15 -5.97 -30.44
C THR A 68 -3.66 -4.70 -29.78
N ILE A 69 -4.57 -3.74 -29.58
CA ILE A 69 -4.32 -2.58 -28.74
C ILE A 69 -5.21 -2.57 -27.50
N ARG A 70 -4.78 -1.80 -26.51
CA ARG A 70 -5.55 -1.51 -25.30
C ARG A 70 -5.78 0.00 -25.20
N ILE A 71 -7.04 0.41 -25.12
CA ILE A 71 -7.43 1.81 -24.93
C ILE A 71 -7.91 1.99 -23.50
N ILE A 72 -7.21 2.81 -22.71
CA ILE A 72 -7.66 3.31 -21.41
C ILE A 72 -7.63 4.84 -21.47
N GLY A 73 -8.79 5.49 -21.43
CA GLY A 73 -8.86 6.95 -21.56
C GLY A 73 -8.22 7.73 -20.40
N ASP A 74 -8.03 7.10 -19.24
CA ASP A 74 -7.34 7.69 -18.09
C ASP A 74 -5.82 7.80 -18.31
N ASP A 75 -5.19 6.80 -18.96
CA ASP A 75 -3.74 6.77 -19.27
C ASP A 75 -3.34 7.95 -20.18
N LEU A 76 -4.21 8.29 -21.14
CA LEU A 76 -3.97 9.35 -22.13
C LEU A 76 -3.82 10.75 -21.52
N ARG A 77 -4.19 10.96 -20.24
CA ARG A 77 -3.92 12.24 -19.54
C ARG A 77 -2.44 12.53 -19.37
N SER A 78 -1.59 11.51 -19.32
CA SER A 78 -0.14 11.65 -19.19
C SER A 78 0.51 12.45 -20.33
N TYR A 79 -0.08 12.41 -21.52
CA TYR A 79 0.34 13.17 -22.71
C TYR A 79 0.00 14.67 -22.61
N HIS A 80 -0.88 15.07 -21.70
CA HIS A 80 -1.22 16.48 -21.54
C HIS A 80 -0.05 17.26 -20.90
N PRO A 81 0.56 18.27 -21.58
CA PRO A 81 1.80 18.90 -21.12
C PRO A 81 1.75 19.49 -19.71
N GLN A 82 0.58 19.95 -19.27
CA GLN A 82 0.37 20.52 -17.94
C GLN A 82 -0.13 19.50 -16.89
N PHE A 83 -0.36 18.23 -17.23
CA PHE A 83 -0.84 17.22 -16.27
C PHE A 83 0.07 17.11 -15.02
N PRO A 84 1.41 17.11 -15.12
CA PRO A 84 2.29 17.13 -13.95
C PRO A 84 2.25 18.42 -13.14
N VAL A 85 1.66 19.50 -13.67
CA VAL A 85 1.45 20.77 -12.94
C VAL A 85 0.14 20.69 -12.17
N PHE A 86 -0.95 20.26 -12.82
CA PHE A 86 -2.25 20.07 -12.16
C PHE A 86 -2.15 19.05 -11.02
N GLN A 87 -1.49 17.91 -11.25
CA GLN A 87 -1.22 16.89 -10.22
C GLN A 87 -0.44 17.44 -9.01
N ARG A 88 0.50 18.38 -9.22
CA ARG A 88 1.24 19.02 -8.12
C ARG A 88 0.49 20.13 -7.41
N GLN A 89 -0.52 20.72 -8.05
CA GLN A 89 -1.38 21.73 -7.43
C GLN A 89 -2.43 21.06 -6.55
N ASP A 90 -3.12 20.06 -7.09
CA ASP A 90 -4.15 19.28 -6.40
C ASP A 90 -4.48 17.98 -7.18
N PRO A 91 -4.04 16.80 -6.72
CA PRO A 91 -4.36 15.51 -7.35
C PRO A 91 -5.87 15.21 -7.43
N GLU A 92 -6.69 15.69 -6.50
CA GLU A 92 -8.14 15.44 -6.48
C GLU A 92 -8.85 16.18 -7.63
N THR A 93 -8.37 17.36 -8.02
CA THR A 93 -9.00 18.20 -9.06
C THR A 93 -8.29 18.16 -10.41
N ALA A 94 -7.06 17.61 -10.50
CA ALA A 94 -6.24 17.57 -11.72
C ALA A 94 -6.90 16.94 -12.97
N SER A 95 -7.82 16.00 -12.79
CA SER A 95 -8.55 15.38 -13.91
C SER A 95 -9.53 16.34 -14.60
N GLN A 96 -10.05 17.35 -13.89
CA GLN A 96 -11.04 18.30 -14.42
C GLN A 96 -10.47 19.11 -15.60
N PHE A 97 -9.19 19.47 -15.51
CA PHE A 97 -8.48 20.22 -16.53
C PHE A 97 -8.11 19.37 -17.75
N THR A 98 -7.89 18.06 -17.58
CA THR A 98 -7.33 17.17 -18.63
C THR A 98 -8.36 16.21 -19.25
N GLN A 99 -9.55 16.10 -18.68
CA GLN A 99 -10.58 15.16 -19.15
C GLN A 99 -11.06 15.46 -20.57
N GLY A 100 -11.13 16.73 -20.99
CA GLY A 100 -11.57 17.10 -22.34
C GLY A 100 -10.60 16.62 -23.42
N ASP A 101 -9.30 16.85 -23.24
CA ASP A 101 -8.27 16.42 -24.18
C ASP A 101 -8.09 14.91 -24.19
N ALA A 102 -8.04 14.26 -23.02
CA ALA A 102 -7.97 12.80 -22.93
C ALA A 102 -9.21 12.12 -23.55
N GLY A 103 -10.41 12.70 -23.41
CA GLY A 103 -11.61 12.26 -24.10
C GLY A 103 -11.46 12.34 -25.63
N ARG A 104 -11.05 13.50 -26.16
CA ARG A 104 -10.79 13.71 -27.59
C ARG A 104 -9.75 12.71 -28.13
N TRP A 105 -8.67 12.45 -27.39
CA TRP A 105 -7.66 11.45 -27.77
C TRP A 105 -8.17 10.02 -27.72
N THR A 106 -9.03 9.68 -26.74
CA THR A 106 -9.65 8.34 -26.64
C THR A 106 -10.49 8.04 -27.88
N GLU A 107 -11.33 8.99 -28.31
CA GLU A 107 -12.18 8.81 -29.49
C GLU A 107 -11.37 8.75 -30.79
N LYS A 108 -10.35 9.61 -30.95
CA LYS A 108 -9.44 9.57 -32.09
C LYS A 108 -8.63 8.27 -32.15
N LEU A 109 -8.16 7.75 -31.01
CA LEU A 109 -7.40 6.51 -30.94
C LEU A 109 -8.26 5.31 -31.29
N LEU A 110 -9.52 5.26 -30.81
CA LEU A 110 -10.49 4.24 -31.22
C LEU A 110 -10.72 4.28 -32.74
N ALA A 111 -10.98 5.46 -33.31
CA ALA A 111 -11.19 5.61 -34.75
C ALA A 111 -9.96 5.18 -35.57
N ALA A 112 -8.75 5.55 -35.14
CA ALA A 112 -7.50 5.17 -35.79
C ALA A 112 -7.23 3.65 -35.72
N ALA A 113 -7.57 3.01 -34.61
CA ALA A 113 -7.44 1.56 -34.43
C ALA A 113 -8.44 0.79 -35.31
N VAL A 114 -9.70 1.25 -35.34
CA VAL A 114 -10.76 0.72 -36.20
C VAL A 114 -10.38 0.84 -37.69
N ALA A 115 -9.79 1.98 -38.09
CA ALA A 115 -9.29 2.19 -39.45
C ALA A 115 -8.08 1.30 -39.80
N ARG A 116 -7.22 0.97 -38.82
CA ARG A 116 -6.12 0.00 -38.98
C ARG A 116 -6.55 -1.46 -38.87
N GLN A 117 -7.82 -1.75 -38.58
CA GLN A 117 -8.39 -3.09 -38.45
C GLN A 117 -7.62 -4.01 -37.48
N VAL A 118 -7.07 -3.42 -36.41
CA VAL A 118 -6.42 -4.17 -35.31
C VAL A 118 -7.49 -4.63 -34.30
N ASN A 119 -7.17 -5.66 -33.52
CA ASN A 119 -8.00 -6.04 -32.38
C ASN A 119 -7.95 -4.95 -31.29
N ILE A 120 -9.06 -4.76 -30.56
CA ILE A 120 -9.20 -3.66 -29.61
C ILE A 120 -9.78 -4.18 -28.29
N VAL A 121 -9.11 -3.88 -27.17
CA VAL A 121 -9.73 -3.94 -25.84
C VAL A 121 -9.88 -2.52 -25.30
N PHE A 122 -11.11 -2.08 -25.09
CA PHE A 122 -11.43 -0.70 -24.73
C PHE A 122 -12.03 -0.63 -23.32
N GLU A 123 -11.29 -0.07 -22.36
CA GLU A 123 -11.81 0.19 -21.02
C GLU A 123 -12.72 1.42 -21.00
N THR A 124 -13.94 1.23 -20.51
CA THR A 124 -14.87 2.32 -20.18
C THR A 124 -15.52 2.10 -18.80
N THR A 125 -16.39 3.02 -18.40
CA THR A 125 -17.29 2.81 -17.26
C THR A 125 -18.65 2.26 -17.65
N MET A 126 -18.99 2.24 -18.95
CA MET A 126 -20.34 2.01 -19.47
C MET A 126 -21.44 2.81 -18.73
N ARG A 127 -21.12 4.05 -18.32
CA ARG A 127 -22.05 4.92 -17.58
C ARG A 127 -23.23 5.45 -18.41
N THR A 128 -23.08 5.54 -19.74
CA THR A 128 -24.06 6.19 -20.62
C THR A 128 -24.41 5.24 -21.77
N PRO A 129 -25.61 4.64 -21.77
CA PRO A 129 -26.00 3.62 -22.74
C PRO A 129 -25.87 4.08 -24.21
N GLU A 130 -26.11 5.35 -24.49
CA GLU A 130 -26.04 5.95 -25.82
C GLU A 130 -24.60 6.05 -26.33
N ASN A 131 -23.65 6.36 -25.44
CA ASN A 131 -22.22 6.35 -25.78
C ASN A 131 -21.70 4.92 -25.98
N VAL A 132 -22.20 3.96 -25.18
CA VAL A 132 -21.92 2.53 -25.38
C VAL A 132 -22.41 2.07 -26.75
N ALA A 133 -23.67 2.35 -27.08
CA ALA A 133 -24.26 2.01 -28.37
C ALA A 133 -23.52 2.66 -29.55
N ARG A 134 -23.12 3.94 -29.43
CA ARG A 134 -22.31 4.64 -30.45
C ARG A 134 -20.94 3.97 -30.68
N VAL A 135 -20.23 3.63 -29.61
CA VAL A 135 -18.92 2.95 -29.69
C VAL A 135 -19.06 1.58 -30.36
N ILE A 136 -20.10 0.82 -30.00
CA ILE A 136 -20.41 -0.47 -30.63
C ILE A 136 -20.74 -0.28 -32.12
N GLY A 137 -21.57 0.72 -32.47
CA GLY A 137 -21.95 1.03 -33.84
C GLY A 137 -20.75 1.31 -34.75
N VAL A 138 -19.83 2.18 -34.33
CA VAL A 138 -18.59 2.50 -35.07
C VAL A 138 -17.76 1.25 -35.37
N ALA A 139 -17.66 0.31 -34.42
CA ALA A 139 -16.94 -0.94 -34.61
C ALA A 139 -17.70 -1.90 -35.56
N ARG A 140 -19.02 -2.03 -35.37
CA ARG A 140 -19.91 -2.86 -36.22
C ARG A 140 -19.89 -2.42 -37.69
N GLU A 141 -19.98 -1.12 -37.95
CA GLU A 141 -19.91 -0.54 -39.30
C GLU A 141 -18.57 -0.83 -40.00
N ALA A 142 -17.49 -0.92 -39.21
CA ALA A 142 -16.15 -1.30 -39.68
C ALA A 142 -15.89 -2.81 -39.67
N GLY A 143 -16.93 -3.66 -39.55
CA GLY A 143 -16.83 -5.11 -39.68
C GLY A 143 -16.33 -5.87 -38.45
N TYR A 144 -16.30 -5.25 -37.27
CA TYR A 144 -15.84 -5.92 -36.05
C TYR A 144 -16.86 -6.90 -35.48
N ASN A 145 -16.35 -8.02 -34.95
CA ASN A 145 -17.06 -8.80 -33.94
C ASN A 145 -16.93 -8.06 -32.60
N VAL A 146 -18.05 -7.80 -31.92
CA VAL A 146 -18.09 -6.96 -30.72
C VAL A 146 -18.58 -7.75 -29.52
N GLU A 147 -17.84 -7.67 -28.42
CA GLU A 147 -18.12 -8.35 -27.15
C GLU A 147 -18.13 -7.34 -26.01
N VAL A 148 -19.06 -7.49 -25.07
CA VAL A 148 -19.12 -6.70 -23.84
C VAL A 148 -18.74 -7.57 -22.66
N ARG A 149 -17.75 -7.13 -21.89
CA ARG A 149 -17.39 -7.72 -20.59
C ARG A 149 -17.65 -6.68 -19.51
N ALA A 150 -18.27 -7.03 -18.40
CA ALA A 150 -18.43 -6.11 -17.27
C ALA A 150 -18.09 -6.76 -15.93
N VAL A 151 -17.45 -5.99 -15.05
CA VAL A 151 -17.03 -6.50 -13.73
C VAL A 151 -18.10 -6.20 -12.68
N ALA A 152 -18.69 -7.26 -12.12
CA ALA A 152 -19.74 -7.19 -11.12
C ALA A 152 -19.14 -7.09 -9.70
N VAL A 153 -19.36 -5.96 -9.03
CA VAL A 153 -18.81 -5.66 -7.69
C VAL A 153 -19.76 -4.80 -6.89
N ASN A 154 -19.96 -5.14 -5.61
CA ASN A 154 -20.68 -4.33 -4.63
C ASN A 154 -20.22 -2.84 -4.64
N PRO A 155 -21.14 -1.86 -4.70
CA PRO A 155 -20.77 -0.44 -4.78
C PRO A 155 -19.92 0.11 -3.63
N ARG A 156 -20.08 -0.37 -2.39
CA ARG A 156 -19.25 0.06 -1.25
C ARG A 156 -17.82 -0.48 -1.38
N LEU A 157 -17.67 -1.71 -1.90
CA LEU A 157 -16.37 -2.34 -2.19
C LEU A 157 -15.63 -1.68 -3.37
N SER A 158 -16.33 -1.18 -4.39
CA SER A 158 -15.70 -0.35 -5.43
C SER A 158 -15.37 1.06 -4.95
N TRP A 159 -16.20 1.65 -4.09
CA TRP A 159 -15.91 2.96 -3.50
C TRP A 159 -14.65 2.94 -2.63
N GLN A 160 -14.54 1.99 -1.70
CA GLN A 160 -13.31 1.74 -0.94
C GLN A 160 -12.11 1.51 -1.86
N GLY A 161 -12.25 0.70 -2.92
CA GLY A 161 -11.20 0.44 -3.88
C GLY A 161 -10.62 1.70 -4.54
N ASN A 162 -11.41 2.77 -4.66
CA ASN A 162 -10.91 4.06 -5.13
C ASN A 162 -10.00 4.75 -4.10
N HIS A 163 -10.33 4.69 -2.80
CA HIS A 163 -9.49 5.23 -1.73
C HIS A 163 -8.21 4.40 -1.54
N TYR A 164 -8.31 3.07 -1.54
CA TYR A 164 -7.15 2.18 -1.47
C TYR A 164 -6.17 2.47 -2.62
N ARG A 165 -6.67 2.48 -3.86
CA ARG A 165 -5.85 2.80 -5.05
C ARG A 165 -5.25 4.20 -5.00
N PHE A 166 -5.97 5.19 -4.44
CA PHE A 166 -5.45 6.54 -4.29
C PHE A 166 -4.24 6.59 -3.34
N GLU A 167 -4.33 5.97 -2.17
CA GLU A 167 -3.23 5.93 -1.19
C GLU A 167 -2.02 5.13 -1.71
N GLU A 168 -2.24 4.04 -2.46
CA GLU A 168 -1.16 3.28 -3.10
C GLU A 168 -0.49 4.06 -4.25
N MET A 169 -1.25 4.75 -5.09
CA MET A 169 -0.66 5.59 -6.14
C MET A 169 0.13 6.77 -5.55
N LEU A 170 -0.36 7.41 -4.49
CA LEU A 170 0.41 8.43 -3.77
C LEU A 170 1.70 7.87 -3.19
N ARG A 171 1.68 6.64 -2.66
CA ARG A 171 2.87 5.94 -2.14
C ARG A 171 3.91 5.68 -3.24
N ALA A 172 3.46 5.26 -4.42
CA ALA A 172 4.32 5.01 -5.59
C ALA A 172 4.90 6.31 -6.20
N GLY A 173 4.28 7.46 -5.91
CA GLY A 173 4.59 8.74 -6.56
C GLY A 173 3.86 8.96 -7.89
N ASP A 174 2.83 8.15 -8.14
CA ASP A 174 2.01 8.16 -9.35
C ASP A 174 0.88 9.21 -9.30
N ALA A 175 0.24 9.44 -10.44
CA ALA A 175 -0.88 10.36 -10.59
C ALA A 175 -2.17 9.85 -9.94
N ALA A 176 -2.23 9.91 -8.61
CA ALA A 176 -3.35 9.46 -7.80
C ALA A 176 -4.60 10.35 -7.96
N ARG A 177 -5.79 9.74 -7.98
CA ARG A 177 -7.08 10.46 -7.80
C ARG A 177 -8.16 9.56 -7.19
N VAL A 178 -9.01 10.14 -6.34
CA VAL A 178 -10.34 9.59 -6.05
C VAL A 178 -11.33 10.23 -7.04
N PRO A 179 -12.14 9.46 -7.79
CA PRO A 179 -13.18 10.04 -8.65
C PRO A 179 -14.25 10.73 -7.78
N PRO A 180 -14.89 11.82 -8.24
CA PRO A 180 -16.02 12.41 -7.53
C PRO A 180 -17.13 11.36 -7.32
N GLN A 181 -17.74 11.31 -6.13
CA GLN A 181 -18.64 10.21 -5.79
C GLN A 181 -19.83 10.07 -6.76
N HIS A 182 -20.43 11.18 -7.18
CA HIS A 182 -21.50 11.19 -8.19
C HIS A 182 -21.09 10.58 -9.55
N ILE A 183 -19.79 10.60 -9.91
CA ILE A 183 -19.26 9.95 -11.12
C ILE A 183 -19.16 8.44 -10.94
N HIS A 184 -18.82 7.97 -9.73
CA HIS A 184 -18.83 6.56 -9.36
C HIS A 184 -20.25 6.01 -9.32
N ASP A 185 -21.15 6.68 -8.60
CA ASP A 185 -22.52 6.22 -8.37
C ASP A 185 -23.32 6.21 -9.67
N ALA A 186 -23.20 7.26 -10.51
CA ALA A 186 -23.79 7.25 -11.85
C ALA A 186 -23.25 6.11 -12.75
N ALA A 187 -22.00 5.67 -12.57
CA ALA A 187 -21.45 4.53 -13.31
C ALA A 187 -21.98 3.18 -12.80
N VAL A 188 -22.33 3.06 -11.52
CA VAL A 188 -23.01 1.86 -10.96
C VAL A 188 -24.38 1.69 -11.61
N ASP A 189 -25.19 2.74 -11.66
CA ASP A 189 -26.55 2.69 -12.24
C ASP A 189 -26.50 2.63 -13.77
N GLY A 190 -25.65 3.45 -14.40
CA GLY A 190 -25.49 3.50 -15.85
C GLY A 190 -25.03 2.19 -16.47
N LEU A 191 -24.24 1.39 -15.75
CA LEU A 191 -23.82 0.06 -16.18
C LEU A 191 -25.00 -0.91 -16.28
N ARG A 192 -25.93 -0.89 -15.32
CA ARG A 192 -27.14 -1.74 -15.30
C ARG A 192 -28.00 -1.48 -16.53
N ILE A 193 -28.25 -0.20 -16.83
CA ILE A 193 -29.05 0.26 -17.97
C ILE A 193 -28.31 -0.05 -19.30
N SER A 194 -26.98 0.13 -19.34
CA SER A 194 -26.20 -0.14 -20.55
C SER A 194 -26.19 -1.63 -20.92
N LEU A 195 -26.09 -2.54 -19.94
CA LEU A 195 -26.16 -3.99 -20.18
C LEU A 195 -27.54 -4.41 -20.68
N GLU A 196 -28.61 -3.88 -20.06
CA GLU A 196 -29.99 -4.13 -20.49
C GLU A 196 -30.24 -3.64 -21.93
N LYS A 197 -29.77 -2.44 -22.29
CA LYS A 197 -29.84 -1.90 -23.66
C LYS A 197 -29.07 -2.77 -24.64
N VAL A 198 -27.85 -3.17 -24.30
CA VAL A 198 -26.98 -4.00 -25.16
C VAL A 198 -27.61 -5.37 -25.47
N GLU A 199 -28.24 -6.02 -24.48
CA GLU A 199 -28.95 -7.29 -24.72
C GLU A 199 -30.27 -7.10 -25.47
N SER A 200 -31.11 -6.15 -25.05
CA SER A 200 -32.45 -5.95 -25.63
C SER A 200 -32.41 -5.46 -27.08
N GLU A 201 -31.48 -4.57 -27.42
CA GLU A 201 -31.27 -4.06 -28.78
C GLU A 201 -30.32 -4.94 -29.61
N ARG A 202 -29.83 -6.07 -29.05
CA ARG A 202 -28.97 -7.07 -29.72
C ARG A 202 -27.71 -6.47 -30.37
N LEU A 203 -27.08 -5.50 -29.69
CA LEU A 203 -26.01 -4.67 -30.27
C LEU A 203 -24.69 -5.44 -30.50
N VAL A 204 -24.43 -6.48 -29.70
CA VAL A 204 -23.14 -7.19 -29.60
C VAL A 204 -23.29 -8.69 -29.85
N ASP A 205 -22.18 -9.38 -30.06
CA ASP A 205 -22.13 -10.83 -30.31
C ASP A 205 -22.05 -11.65 -29.02
N ARG A 206 -21.58 -11.06 -27.92
CA ARG A 206 -21.48 -11.70 -26.60
C ARG A 206 -21.55 -10.69 -25.46
N VAL A 207 -22.18 -11.08 -24.35
CA VAL A 207 -22.20 -10.35 -23.08
C VAL A 207 -21.71 -11.28 -21.96
N GLN A 208 -20.67 -10.87 -21.24
CA GLN A 208 -20.17 -11.56 -20.06
C GLN A 208 -20.16 -10.66 -18.82
N LEU A 209 -20.47 -11.24 -17.66
CA LEU A 209 -20.23 -10.64 -16.35
C LEU A 209 -19.20 -11.44 -15.59
N LEU A 210 -18.24 -10.75 -14.97
CA LEU A 210 -17.12 -11.38 -14.27
C LEU A 210 -16.97 -10.81 -12.86
N THR A 211 -16.49 -11.61 -11.92
CA THR A 211 -15.99 -11.12 -10.62
C THR A 211 -14.66 -10.35 -10.80
N ARG A 212 -14.17 -9.72 -9.72
CA ARG A 212 -12.81 -9.15 -9.69
C ARG A 212 -11.69 -10.15 -10.02
N GLY A 213 -11.88 -11.43 -9.68
CA GLY A 213 -10.95 -12.53 -9.99
C GLY A 213 -11.28 -13.26 -11.31
N GLY A 214 -11.97 -12.58 -12.24
CA GLY A 214 -12.28 -13.12 -13.57
C GLY A 214 -13.25 -14.31 -13.60
N THR A 215 -13.89 -14.68 -12.48
CA THR A 215 -14.90 -15.75 -12.47
C THR A 215 -16.13 -15.30 -13.26
N ILE A 216 -16.50 -16.04 -14.31
CA ILE A 216 -17.68 -15.73 -15.13
C ILE A 216 -18.95 -16.05 -14.33
N LEU A 217 -19.78 -15.02 -14.10
CA LEU A 217 -21.07 -15.10 -13.41
C LEU A 217 -22.25 -15.20 -14.39
N TYR A 218 -22.10 -14.59 -15.56
CA TYR A 218 -23.09 -14.58 -16.63
C TYR A 218 -22.36 -14.63 -17.97
N ASP A 219 -22.92 -15.36 -18.92
CA ASP A 219 -22.41 -15.49 -20.27
C ASP A 219 -23.57 -15.76 -21.22
N ASN A 220 -23.70 -14.93 -22.26
CA ASN A 220 -24.72 -15.04 -23.30
C ASN A 220 -24.10 -14.67 -24.65
N GLU A 221 -24.28 -15.53 -25.65
CA GLU A 221 -23.72 -15.40 -26.99
C GLU A 221 -24.84 -15.32 -28.04
N MET A 222 -24.60 -14.55 -29.11
CA MET A 222 -25.53 -14.33 -30.21
C MET A 222 -25.28 -15.35 -31.33
N HIS A 223 -26.27 -16.21 -31.60
CA HIS A 223 -26.24 -17.17 -32.69
C HIS A 223 -27.42 -16.92 -33.63
N ASN A 224 -27.16 -16.77 -34.94
CA ASN A 224 -28.21 -16.50 -35.95
C ASN A 224 -29.12 -15.28 -35.63
N ARG A 225 -28.56 -14.26 -34.95
CA ARG A 225 -29.27 -13.07 -34.42
C ARG A 225 -30.24 -13.34 -33.26
N GLU A 226 -30.17 -14.50 -32.62
CA GLU A 226 -30.87 -14.81 -31.36
C GLU A 226 -29.88 -15.09 -30.24
N TRP A 227 -30.26 -14.76 -29.00
CA TRP A 227 -29.43 -15.06 -27.84
C TRP A 227 -29.53 -16.55 -27.49
N SER A 228 -28.39 -17.19 -27.20
CA SER A 228 -28.33 -18.60 -26.73
C SER A 228 -29.09 -18.82 -25.42
N ARG A 229 -29.31 -17.77 -24.62
CA ARG A 229 -30.04 -17.79 -23.35
C ARG A 229 -30.94 -16.57 -23.23
N THR A 230 -31.96 -16.64 -22.38
CA THR A 230 -32.77 -15.47 -22.03
C THR A 230 -31.88 -14.34 -21.50
N SER A 231 -32.08 -13.13 -22.01
CA SER A 231 -31.37 -11.92 -21.56
C SER A 231 -31.57 -11.70 -20.07
N GLY A 232 -30.49 -11.42 -19.35
CA GLY A 232 -30.47 -11.41 -17.89
C GLY A 232 -29.23 -10.77 -17.26
N ALA A 233 -28.34 -10.15 -18.04
CA ALA A 233 -27.11 -9.55 -17.55
C ALA A 233 -27.39 -8.49 -16.47
N ARG A 234 -28.39 -7.62 -16.66
CA ARG A 234 -28.77 -6.64 -15.64
C ARG A 234 -29.11 -7.29 -14.30
N GLN A 235 -29.92 -8.33 -14.30
CA GLN A 235 -30.35 -9.01 -13.07
C GLN A 235 -29.19 -9.75 -12.40
N ALA A 236 -28.34 -10.43 -13.18
CA ALA A 236 -27.14 -11.09 -12.66
C ALA A 236 -26.14 -10.08 -12.03
N LEU A 237 -25.99 -8.89 -12.61
CA LEU A 237 -25.21 -7.80 -12.02
C LEU A 237 -25.82 -7.30 -10.71
N GLU A 238 -27.13 -7.07 -10.66
CA GLU A 238 -27.84 -6.59 -9.46
C GLU A 238 -27.76 -7.62 -8.31
N VAL A 239 -27.81 -8.92 -8.61
CA VAL A 239 -27.61 -10.01 -7.63
C VAL A 239 -26.21 -9.97 -7.01
N GLU A 240 -25.13 -9.94 -7.80
CA GLU A 240 -23.78 -9.92 -7.21
C GLU A 240 -23.47 -8.57 -6.53
N GLN A 241 -23.99 -7.45 -7.03
CA GLN A 241 -23.86 -6.15 -6.37
C GLN A 241 -24.53 -6.13 -4.99
N SER A 242 -25.62 -6.87 -4.80
CA SER A 242 -26.39 -6.93 -3.55
C SER A 242 -26.06 -8.14 -2.66
N ARG A 243 -25.25 -9.11 -3.13
CA ARG A 243 -24.89 -10.32 -2.39
C ARG A 243 -24.32 -10.00 -1.00
N PRO A 244 -24.85 -10.59 0.09
CA PRO A 244 -24.26 -10.49 1.42
C PRO A 244 -22.83 -11.05 1.45
N MET A 245 -21.89 -10.25 2.00
CA MET A 245 -20.50 -10.67 2.14
C MET A 245 -20.36 -11.83 3.15
N THR A 246 -19.45 -12.76 2.88
CA THR A 246 -18.97 -13.77 3.85
C THR A 246 -18.20 -13.11 5.00
N ARG A 247 -17.94 -13.83 6.11
CA ARG A 247 -17.21 -13.25 7.26
C ARG A 247 -15.79 -12.83 6.85
N ALA A 248 -15.13 -13.64 6.02
CA ALA A 248 -13.81 -13.35 5.49
C ALA A 248 -13.79 -12.15 4.51
N GLU A 249 -14.80 -12.02 3.63
CA GLU A 249 -14.92 -10.84 2.76
C GLU A 249 -15.16 -9.56 3.56
N LEU A 250 -16.02 -9.61 4.58
CA LEU A 250 -16.33 -8.45 5.43
C LEU A 250 -15.16 -8.06 6.35
N GLN A 251 -14.38 -9.04 6.83
CA GLN A 251 -13.15 -8.77 7.57
C GLN A 251 -12.12 -8.07 6.68
N ARG A 252 -11.82 -8.61 5.48
CA ARG A 252 -10.93 -7.96 4.51
C ARG A 252 -11.40 -6.55 4.16
N PHE A 253 -12.70 -6.34 4.00
CA PHE A 253 -13.28 -5.02 3.79
C PHE A 253 -13.05 -4.06 4.98
N ALA A 254 -13.09 -4.53 6.23
CA ALA A 254 -12.74 -3.70 7.38
C ALA A 254 -11.23 -3.42 7.47
N ASP A 255 -10.40 -4.40 7.09
CA ASP A 255 -8.94 -4.29 7.07
C ASP A 255 -8.46 -3.29 5.99
N ASP A 256 -9.02 -3.35 4.78
CA ASP A 256 -8.70 -2.42 3.68
C ASP A 256 -9.06 -0.96 4.03
N TRP A 257 -10.15 -0.73 4.76
CA TRP A 257 -10.47 0.60 5.28
C TRP A 257 -9.50 1.05 6.38
N SER A 258 -9.07 0.12 7.23
CA SER A 258 -8.07 0.39 8.28
C SER A 258 -6.69 0.70 7.67
N TYR A 259 -6.34 0.05 6.55
CA TYR A 259 -5.17 0.35 5.75
C TYR A 259 -5.24 1.77 5.16
N VAL A 260 -6.33 2.12 4.47
CA VAL A 260 -6.55 3.49 3.93
C VAL A 260 -6.36 4.55 5.00
N LEU A 261 -6.98 4.37 6.18
CA LEU A 261 -6.84 5.32 7.29
C LEU A 261 -5.39 5.42 7.81
N SER A 262 -4.67 4.30 7.90
CA SER A 262 -3.24 4.31 8.25
C SER A 262 -2.42 5.12 7.24
N ARG A 263 -2.62 4.88 5.95
CA ARG A 263 -1.92 5.60 4.88
C ARG A 263 -2.21 7.10 4.89
N MET A 264 -3.46 7.49 5.15
CA MET A 264 -3.86 8.89 5.34
C MET A 264 -3.19 9.54 6.55
N GLU A 265 -3.11 8.84 7.68
CA GLU A 265 -2.41 9.29 8.89
C GLU A 265 -0.89 9.43 8.63
N GLU A 266 -0.26 8.43 8.00
CA GLU A 266 1.17 8.43 7.64
C GLU A 266 1.57 9.59 6.73
N ARG A 267 0.76 9.91 5.70
CA ARG A 267 1.01 11.05 4.81
C ARG A 267 0.55 12.40 5.37
N HIS A 268 0.13 12.45 6.64
CA HIS A 268 -0.36 13.66 7.31
C HIS A 268 -1.49 14.35 6.54
N ALA A 269 -2.49 13.56 6.12
CA ALA A 269 -3.71 14.09 5.50
C ALA A 269 -4.45 15.03 6.48
N PRO A 270 -5.20 16.04 5.97
CA PRO A 270 -5.98 16.93 6.83
C PRO A 270 -6.96 16.18 7.75
N ASP A 271 -7.04 16.60 9.02
CA ASP A 271 -7.87 15.94 10.05
C ASP A 271 -9.35 15.84 9.66
N ASP A 272 -9.89 16.84 8.97
CA ASP A 272 -11.27 16.85 8.46
C ASP A 272 -11.49 15.75 7.40
N ARG A 273 -10.51 15.52 6.53
CA ARG A 273 -10.54 14.45 5.53
C ARG A 273 -10.39 13.08 6.18
N ILE A 274 -9.50 12.92 7.16
CA ILE A 274 -9.37 11.68 7.94
C ILE A 274 -10.68 11.37 8.69
N ALA A 275 -11.30 12.38 9.31
CA ALA A 275 -12.57 12.23 10.00
C ALA A 275 -13.71 11.83 9.05
N ALA A 276 -13.80 12.44 7.87
CA ALA A 276 -14.80 12.09 6.85
C ALA A 276 -14.64 10.64 6.35
N VAL A 277 -13.42 10.20 6.01
CA VAL A 277 -13.16 8.82 5.57
C VAL A 277 -13.40 7.82 6.70
N ARG A 278 -13.04 8.16 7.95
CA ARG A 278 -13.30 7.31 9.11
C ARG A 278 -14.80 7.13 9.38
N ALA A 279 -15.58 8.21 9.28
CA ALA A 279 -17.02 8.15 9.40
C ALA A 279 -17.63 7.25 8.31
N ARG A 280 -17.14 7.37 7.07
CA ARG A 280 -17.59 6.52 5.96
C ARG A 280 -17.22 5.05 6.13
N ALA A 281 -16.01 4.73 6.56
CA ALA A 281 -15.59 3.36 6.84
C ALA A 281 -16.48 2.69 7.90
N VAL A 282 -16.82 3.41 8.97
CA VAL A 282 -17.75 2.94 10.02
C VAL A 282 -19.17 2.76 9.47
N GLU A 283 -19.66 3.66 8.62
CA GLU A 283 -20.96 3.52 7.95
C GLU A 283 -21.01 2.29 7.03
N ASP A 284 -20.01 2.12 6.16
CA ASP A 284 -19.93 1.02 5.20
C ASP A 284 -19.86 -0.35 5.92
N VAL A 285 -19.01 -0.50 6.94
CA VAL A 285 -18.87 -1.75 7.71
C VAL A 285 -20.16 -2.06 8.50
N ASN A 286 -20.78 -1.07 9.15
CA ASN A 286 -22.04 -1.27 9.87
C ASN A 286 -23.19 -1.65 8.92
N PHE A 287 -23.26 -1.06 7.73
CA PHE A 287 -24.27 -1.42 6.72
C PHE A 287 -24.14 -2.89 6.31
N LEU A 288 -22.93 -3.34 5.98
CA LEU A 288 -22.69 -4.72 5.54
C LEU A 288 -22.85 -5.73 6.69
N LEU A 289 -22.50 -5.36 7.93
CA LEU A 289 -22.80 -6.15 9.12
C LEU A 289 -24.31 -6.31 9.33
N THR A 290 -25.11 -5.26 9.15
CA THR A 290 -26.57 -5.30 9.28
C THR A 290 -27.20 -6.14 8.18
N GLN A 291 -26.86 -5.89 6.91
CA GLN A 291 -27.31 -6.69 5.76
C GLN A 291 -27.05 -8.19 5.97
N ARG A 292 -25.88 -8.52 6.53
CA ARG A 292 -25.51 -9.88 6.89
C ARG A 292 -26.35 -10.41 8.06
N ARG A 293 -26.59 -9.62 9.11
CA ARG A 293 -27.43 -10.04 10.26
C ARG A 293 -28.86 -10.33 9.83
N GLU A 294 -29.41 -9.54 8.90
CA GLU A 294 -30.73 -9.74 8.33
C GLU A 294 -30.81 -11.09 7.60
N THR A 295 -29.84 -11.42 6.74
CA THR A 295 -29.80 -12.74 6.07
C THR A 295 -29.63 -13.92 7.03
N ASN A 296 -28.80 -13.80 8.08
CA ASN A 296 -28.69 -14.86 9.10
C ASN A 296 -29.92 -14.90 10.04
N GLY A 297 -30.75 -13.85 10.06
CA GLY A 297 -31.94 -13.72 10.90
C GLY A 297 -33.16 -14.47 10.35
N GLU A 298 -33.21 -14.71 9.04
CA GLU A 298 -34.27 -15.50 8.41
C GLU A 298 -34.12 -17.01 8.65
N GLU A 299 -32.89 -17.50 8.87
CA GLU A 299 -32.62 -18.91 9.23
C GLU A 299 -32.60 -19.19 10.76
N GLY A 300 -32.67 -18.15 11.60
CA GLY A 300 -32.38 -18.25 13.03
C GLY A 300 -33.34 -17.48 13.94
N THR A 301 -34.46 -18.10 14.31
CA THR A 301 -35.41 -17.54 15.29
C THR A 301 -34.75 -17.27 16.66
N GLN A 302 -35.00 -16.05 17.16
CA GLN A 302 -34.84 -15.61 18.55
C GLN A 302 -33.46 -15.74 19.23
N ARG A 303 -32.76 -14.60 19.31
CA ARG A 303 -32.13 -14.10 20.56
C ARG A 303 -31.92 -12.59 20.48
N GLY A 304 -32.95 -11.84 20.87
CA GLY A 304 -32.94 -10.37 20.77
C GLY A 304 -32.00 -9.68 21.75
N ARG A 305 -31.48 -8.51 21.36
CA ARG A 305 -30.94 -7.48 22.26
C ARG A 305 -31.35 -6.09 21.75
N THR A 306 -31.86 -5.25 22.63
CA THR A 306 -32.35 -3.90 22.35
C THR A 306 -31.32 -2.83 22.78
N ILE A 307 -30.91 -1.98 21.83
CA ILE A 307 -30.46 -0.56 21.85
C ILE A 307 -29.69 0.06 23.05
N PHE A 308 -29.76 -0.42 24.29
CA PHE A 308 -29.16 0.21 25.48
C PHE A 308 -28.20 -0.68 26.28
N GLN A 309 -26.98 -0.87 25.79
CA GLN A 309 -25.82 -1.20 26.64
C GLN A 309 -24.62 -0.30 26.30
N ARG A 310 -24.09 0.38 27.32
CA ARG A 310 -23.08 1.45 27.21
C ARG A 310 -21.65 1.01 27.55
N GLN A 311 -21.42 -0.28 27.73
CA GLN A 311 -20.10 -0.89 27.84
C GLN A 311 -20.03 -1.99 26.79
N ALA A 312 -18.97 -1.96 25.98
CA ALA A 312 -18.72 -3.01 25.00
C ALA A 312 -18.46 -4.33 25.74
N ASP A 313 -19.09 -5.40 25.27
CA ASP A 313 -18.94 -6.73 25.84
C ASP A 313 -17.47 -7.15 25.70
N ALA A 314 -16.75 -7.18 26.82
CA ALA A 314 -15.32 -7.50 26.83
C ALA A 314 -15.05 -8.90 26.28
N LEU A 315 -16.02 -9.81 26.35
CA LEU A 315 -15.94 -11.14 25.73
C LEU A 315 -16.01 -11.04 24.20
N ALA A 316 -16.91 -10.21 23.66
CA ALA A 316 -17.01 -10.01 22.22
C ALA A 316 -15.72 -9.39 21.66
N LEU A 317 -15.21 -8.31 22.28
CA LEU A 317 -13.94 -7.68 21.89
C LEU A 317 -12.73 -8.60 22.08
N PHE A 318 -12.72 -9.46 23.12
CA PHE A 318 -11.65 -10.43 23.35
C PHE A 318 -11.68 -11.57 22.33
N VAL A 319 -12.85 -12.07 21.95
CA VAL A 319 -13.01 -13.10 20.91
C VAL A 319 -12.69 -12.52 19.53
N GLU A 320 -13.17 -11.31 19.22
CA GLU A 320 -12.88 -10.58 17.97
C GLU A 320 -11.38 -10.28 17.81
N LEU A 321 -10.67 -9.97 18.91
CA LEU A 321 -9.20 -9.81 18.93
C LEU A 321 -8.41 -11.13 19.00
N TYR A 322 -9.03 -12.28 19.31
CA TYR A 322 -8.34 -13.58 19.45
C TYR A 322 -8.55 -14.50 18.25
N ASP A 323 -9.72 -14.50 17.64
CA ASP A 323 -9.96 -15.13 16.33
C ASP A 323 -9.23 -14.34 15.22
N GLY A 324 -9.06 -13.02 15.38
CA GLY A 324 -8.13 -12.21 14.58
C GLY A 324 -6.67 -12.20 15.07
N GLY A 325 -6.36 -12.82 16.22
CA GLY A 325 -5.07 -12.63 16.90
C GLY A 325 -4.50 -13.91 17.48
N SER A 326 -4.03 -14.76 16.59
CA SER A 326 -3.75 -16.14 16.88
C SER A 326 -2.47 -16.52 16.14
N ARG A 327 -1.34 -16.89 16.85
CA ARG A 327 -0.01 -17.57 16.54
C ARG A 327 0.78 -16.98 15.33
N ASP A 328 2.04 -17.34 15.11
CA ASP A 328 2.56 -18.55 14.42
C ASP A 328 3.41 -19.45 15.37
N ALA A 329 4.34 -20.35 15.00
CA ALA A 329 5.10 -20.58 13.77
C ALA A 329 4.39 -21.43 12.69
N VAL A 330 3.65 -22.49 13.06
CA VAL A 330 3.09 -23.44 12.07
C VAL A 330 1.66 -23.06 11.68
N ARG A 331 1.53 -21.95 10.95
CA ARG A 331 0.28 -21.24 10.57
C ARG A 331 -0.56 -20.68 11.70
N ARG A 332 -0.52 -19.35 11.81
CA ARG A 332 -1.55 -18.48 12.40
C ARG A 332 -1.01 -17.00 12.25
N PRO A 333 -1.79 -15.89 12.35
CA PRO A 333 -1.25 -14.51 12.30
C PRO A 333 -1.24 -13.73 13.65
N ILE A 334 -0.11 -13.08 13.97
CA ILE A 334 0.09 -11.63 14.30
C ILE A 334 1.58 -11.39 14.63
N GLY A 335 2.16 -10.33 14.05
CA GLY A 335 3.30 -9.55 14.58
C GLY A 335 4.46 -10.33 15.21
N ASP A 336 5.43 -10.67 14.38
CA ASP A 336 6.67 -11.42 14.67
C ASP A 336 7.27 -11.17 16.07
N ILE A 337 6.96 -12.09 17.00
CA ILE A 337 7.39 -12.02 18.41
C ILE A 337 8.89 -12.34 18.52
N GLU A 338 9.44 -13.11 17.59
CA GLU A 338 10.86 -13.47 17.51
C GLU A 338 11.68 -12.26 17.05
N ALA A 339 11.35 -11.61 15.93
CA ALA A 339 11.99 -10.38 15.49
C ALA A 339 11.81 -9.23 16.49
N HIS A 340 10.70 -9.19 17.23
CA HIS A 340 10.49 -8.26 18.34
C HIS A 340 11.45 -8.53 19.52
N ALA A 341 11.61 -9.80 19.92
CA ALA A 341 12.56 -10.19 20.97
C ALA A 341 14.03 -9.93 20.56
N ILE A 342 14.38 -10.19 19.30
CA ILE A 342 15.70 -9.90 18.73
C ILE A 342 15.94 -8.39 18.64
N GLY A 343 15.00 -7.64 18.05
CA GLY A 343 15.06 -6.20 17.87
C GLY A 343 15.26 -5.46 19.20
N ARG A 344 14.61 -5.91 20.26
CA ARG A 344 14.75 -5.39 21.63
C ARG A 344 16.19 -5.41 22.15
N LEU A 345 16.94 -6.51 21.98
CA LEU A 345 18.36 -6.55 22.38
C LEU A 345 19.22 -5.69 21.45
N THR A 346 18.95 -5.70 20.14
CA THR A 346 19.65 -4.86 19.15
C THR A 346 19.52 -3.38 19.49
N GLN A 347 18.31 -2.87 19.72
CA GLN A 347 18.06 -1.48 20.09
C GLN A 347 18.68 -1.12 21.46
N THR A 348 18.67 -2.06 22.42
CA THR A 348 19.35 -1.86 23.72
C THR A 348 20.86 -1.69 23.53
N TYR A 349 21.49 -2.46 22.65
CA TYR A 349 22.90 -2.35 22.32
C TYR A 349 23.22 -1.06 21.54
N ILE A 350 22.39 -0.67 20.57
CA ILE A 350 22.52 0.62 19.85
C ILE A 350 22.45 1.79 20.85
N ALA A 351 21.53 1.75 21.82
CA ALA A 351 21.44 2.79 22.85
C ALA A 351 22.73 2.91 23.70
N LEU A 352 23.40 1.79 24.03
CA LEU A 352 24.70 1.83 24.71
C LEU A 352 25.81 2.40 23.82
N LYS A 353 25.86 1.99 22.55
CA LYS A 353 26.83 2.52 21.56
C LYS A 353 26.64 4.02 21.32
N LEU A 354 25.40 4.52 21.33
CA LEU A 354 25.12 5.96 21.25
C LEU A 354 25.59 6.74 22.49
N VAL A 355 25.51 6.15 23.68
CA VAL A 355 26.10 6.73 24.91
C VAL A 355 27.63 6.75 24.82
N GLU A 356 28.25 5.68 24.34
CA GLU A 356 29.70 5.58 24.10
C GLU A 356 30.17 6.67 23.13
N ALA A 357 29.45 6.82 22.00
CA ALA A 357 29.73 7.86 21.00
C ALA A 357 29.53 9.28 21.53
N ALA A 358 28.41 9.56 22.23
CA ALA A 358 28.14 10.89 22.77
C ALA A 358 29.13 11.30 23.87
N SER A 359 29.56 10.35 24.72
CA SER A 359 30.64 10.59 25.70
C SER A 359 31.97 10.86 25.01
N GLY A 360 32.37 10.02 24.04
CA GLY A 360 33.61 10.20 23.26
C GLY A 360 33.66 11.45 22.37
N LEU A 361 32.51 12.10 22.13
CA LEU A 361 32.39 13.38 21.41
C LEU A 361 32.26 14.59 22.36
N GLY A 362 32.19 14.39 23.68
CA GLY A 362 31.98 15.48 24.65
C GLY A 362 30.58 16.09 24.65
N LEU A 363 29.58 15.40 24.08
CA LEU A 363 28.18 15.86 23.99
C LEU A 363 27.39 15.65 25.29
N LEU A 364 27.91 14.78 26.19
CA LEU A 364 27.33 14.52 27.50
C LEU A 364 28.02 15.39 28.57
N PRO A 365 27.25 15.99 29.51
CA PRO A 365 27.81 16.79 30.59
C PRO A 365 28.47 15.92 31.66
N GLU A 366 29.62 16.36 32.19
CA GLU A 366 30.48 15.56 33.10
C GLU A 366 29.77 15.13 34.40
N ASP A 367 28.92 15.98 34.97
CA ASP A 367 28.13 15.70 36.18
C ASP A 367 26.76 15.01 35.90
N GLY A 368 26.48 14.66 34.65
CA GLY A 368 25.18 14.15 34.21
C GLY A 368 24.98 12.66 34.51
N LYS A 369 23.89 12.31 35.20
CA LYS A 369 23.54 10.90 35.48
C LYS A 369 22.52 10.36 34.48
N ILE A 370 22.83 9.27 33.79
CA ILE A 370 21.87 8.65 32.87
C ILE A 370 20.78 7.90 33.66
N VAL A 371 19.51 8.18 33.36
CA VAL A 371 18.35 7.54 33.97
C VAL A 371 17.41 6.98 32.91
N ALA A 372 16.90 5.76 33.16
CA ALA A 372 15.84 5.18 32.36
C ALA A 372 14.51 5.86 32.68
N THR A 373 14.05 6.69 31.76
CA THR A 373 12.71 7.30 31.83
C THR A 373 11.65 6.24 31.55
N ARG A 374 10.45 6.40 32.13
CA ARG A 374 9.29 5.67 31.61
C ARG A 374 8.86 6.34 30.32
N ALA A 375 8.32 5.58 29.36
CA ALA A 375 7.73 6.13 28.15
C ALA A 375 6.78 7.30 28.49
N MET A 376 7.23 8.54 28.23
CA MET A 376 6.49 9.75 28.60
C MET A 376 5.24 9.93 27.73
N VAL A 377 5.18 9.25 26.59
CA VAL A 377 4.01 9.13 25.72
C VAL A 377 3.22 7.87 26.09
N GLN A 378 2.60 7.86 27.28
CA GLN A 378 1.40 7.05 27.48
C GLN A 378 0.21 7.79 26.87
N ASP A 379 -0.42 7.20 25.86
CA ASP A 379 -1.72 7.68 25.41
C ASP A 379 -2.76 7.44 26.52
N LYS A 380 -3.16 8.52 27.19
CA LYS A 380 -4.05 8.50 28.36
C LYS A 380 -5.48 8.06 28.03
N ARG A 381 -5.77 7.70 26.77
CA ARG A 381 -7.05 7.13 26.32
C ARG A 381 -7.13 5.60 26.46
N ALA A 382 -6.05 4.91 26.80
CA ALA A 382 -6.10 3.49 27.15
C ALA A 382 -6.79 3.26 28.51
N THR A 383 -7.63 2.22 28.60
CA THR A 383 -8.28 1.84 29.87
C THR A 383 -7.25 1.29 30.87
N GLN A 384 -7.53 1.41 32.17
CA GLN A 384 -6.64 0.88 33.24
C GLN A 384 -6.42 -0.65 33.17
N GLU A 385 -7.20 -1.36 32.34
CA GLU A 385 -7.13 -2.80 32.15
C GLU A 385 -6.05 -3.24 31.14
N PHE A 386 -5.74 -2.44 30.11
CA PHE A 386 -4.83 -2.85 29.04
C PHE A 386 -3.93 -1.69 28.56
N PRO A 387 -2.60 -1.75 28.76
CA PRO A 387 -1.68 -0.67 28.38
C PRO A 387 -1.47 -0.56 26.86
N ALA A 388 -1.22 0.66 26.40
CA ALA A 388 -0.88 0.99 25.01
C ALA A 388 0.58 0.65 24.64
N ALA A 389 0.95 0.94 23.39
CA ALA A 389 2.28 0.70 22.81
C ALA A 389 3.44 1.11 23.74
N HIS A 390 4.47 0.25 23.81
CA HIS A 390 5.59 0.38 24.74
C HIS A 390 6.85 0.77 23.97
N ARG A 391 7.58 1.81 24.37
CA ARG A 391 8.91 2.08 23.80
C ARG A 391 9.88 1.01 24.29
N LEU A 392 10.63 0.41 23.36
CA LEU A 392 11.74 -0.49 23.64
C LEU A 392 13.00 0.01 22.91
N PRO A 393 14.18 0.02 23.56
CA PRO A 393 14.36 -0.05 25.01
C PRO A 393 13.63 1.09 25.73
N ALA A 394 13.66 1.07 27.07
CA ALA A 394 13.22 2.21 27.84
C ALA A 394 14.07 3.45 27.49
N ASP A 395 13.39 4.53 27.09
CA ASP A 395 13.98 5.82 26.70
C ASP A 395 14.87 6.39 27.82
N ILE A 396 16.06 6.90 27.48
CA ILE A 396 17.07 7.34 28.45
C ILE A 396 17.32 8.85 28.38
N ALA A 397 17.48 9.46 29.55
CA ALA A 397 17.75 10.88 29.70
C ALA A 397 18.95 11.09 30.62
N VAL A 398 19.69 12.18 30.39
CA VAL A 398 20.69 12.70 31.32
C VAL A 398 19.96 13.56 32.35
N GLU A 399 20.10 13.21 33.63
CA GLU A 399 19.57 13.94 34.78
C GLU A 399 20.71 14.71 35.46
N MET A 400 20.56 16.02 35.56
CA MET A 400 21.52 16.94 36.19
C MET A 400 21.28 17.03 37.71
N GLN A 401 22.22 17.62 38.45
CA GLN A 401 22.12 17.78 39.91
C GLN A 401 20.94 18.68 40.35
N ASP A 402 20.48 19.59 39.49
CA ASP A 402 19.29 20.44 39.72
C ASP A 402 17.95 19.71 39.45
N GLY A 403 18.00 18.45 39.01
CA GLY A 403 16.84 17.64 38.65
C GLY A 403 16.31 17.88 37.22
N THR A 404 16.95 18.74 36.42
CA THR A 404 16.62 18.88 35.00
C THR A 404 17.00 17.62 34.23
N ARG A 405 16.23 17.32 33.16
CA ARG A 405 16.38 16.09 32.37
C ARG A 405 16.30 16.41 30.88
N ARG A 406 17.29 15.95 30.12
CA ARG A 406 17.38 16.05 28.64
C ARG A 406 17.50 14.65 28.06
N ARG A 407 16.77 14.30 26.99
CA ARG A 407 16.85 12.95 26.42
C ARG A 407 18.21 12.77 25.77
N LEU A 408 18.74 11.54 25.73
CA LEU A 408 20.02 11.26 25.07
C LEU A 408 20.04 11.77 23.62
N THR A 409 18.94 11.62 22.89
CA THR A 409 18.81 12.09 21.51
C THR A 409 18.96 13.61 21.39
N ASP A 410 18.49 14.37 22.38
CA ASP A 410 18.56 15.83 22.36
C ASP A 410 20.00 16.36 22.55
N HIS A 411 21.00 15.52 22.85
CA HIS A 411 22.42 15.89 22.96
C HIS A 411 23.19 15.87 21.62
N PHE A 412 22.58 15.38 20.54
CA PHE A 412 23.17 15.35 19.19
C PHE A 412 22.81 16.64 18.43
N ASP A 413 23.78 17.33 17.83
CA ASP A 413 23.55 18.62 17.19
C ASP A 413 22.93 18.46 15.80
N VAL A 414 23.34 17.43 15.04
CA VAL A 414 22.81 17.18 13.69
C VAL A 414 21.34 16.73 13.76
N GLU A 415 20.43 17.53 13.20
CA GLU A 415 18.99 17.27 13.22
C GLU A 415 18.62 15.92 12.56
N LEU A 416 19.31 15.55 11.48
CA LEU A 416 19.14 14.26 10.80
C LEU A 416 19.49 13.07 11.72
N ASN A 417 20.54 13.20 12.54
CA ASN A 417 20.91 12.18 13.51
C ASN A 417 19.85 12.03 14.61
N ARG A 418 19.31 13.14 15.11
CA ARG A 418 18.20 13.13 16.09
C ARG A 418 16.99 12.39 15.54
N VAL A 419 16.58 12.69 14.31
CA VAL A 419 15.45 12.02 13.63
C VAL A 419 15.73 10.54 13.40
N ALA A 420 16.94 10.16 12.98
CA ALA A 420 17.32 8.77 12.78
C ALA A 420 17.31 7.96 14.09
N VAL A 421 17.87 8.50 15.18
CA VAL A 421 17.91 7.80 16.47
C VAL A 421 16.51 7.68 17.09
N ASP A 422 15.66 8.71 17.01
CA ASP A 422 14.27 8.61 17.50
C ASP A 422 13.38 7.66 16.68
N ARG A 423 13.72 7.43 15.40
CA ARG A 423 13.00 6.52 14.51
C ARG A 423 13.47 5.07 14.62
N GLU A 424 14.78 4.82 14.67
CA GLU A 424 15.33 3.46 14.59
C GLU A 424 15.62 2.86 15.98
N VAL A 425 15.82 3.69 17.02
CA VAL A 425 16.26 3.23 18.36
C VAL A 425 15.20 3.44 19.45
N PHE A 426 14.50 4.59 19.47
CA PHE A 426 13.49 4.91 20.50
C PHE A 426 12.06 5.04 19.95
N SER A 427 11.79 4.35 18.84
CA SER A 427 10.46 4.31 18.21
C SER A 427 9.41 3.64 19.09
N ARG A 428 8.14 3.81 18.69
CA ARG A 428 7.04 3.03 19.27
C ARG A 428 7.15 1.62 18.70
N THR A 429 6.93 0.59 19.53
CA THR A 429 6.72 -0.75 18.97
C THR A 429 5.51 -0.72 18.05
N ASP A 430 5.68 -1.27 16.84
CA ASP A 430 4.57 -1.46 15.92
C ASP A 430 3.51 -2.41 16.51
N ARG A 431 2.34 -2.49 15.87
CA ARG A 431 1.09 -3.09 16.41
C ARG A 431 1.18 -4.59 16.73
N LEU A 432 1.89 -4.93 17.81
CA LEU A 432 1.97 -6.25 18.41
C LEU A 432 0.70 -6.63 19.16
N SER A 433 0.56 -7.93 19.47
CA SER A 433 -0.44 -8.41 20.43
C SER A 433 -0.34 -7.62 21.75
N ARG A 434 -1.48 -7.12 22.25
CA ARG A 434 -1.53 -6.30 23.48
C ARG A 434 -0.95 -7.05 24.70
N LEU A 435 -0.95 -8.38 24.69
CA LEU A 435 -0.36 -9.22 25.74
C LEU A 435 1.18 -9.28 25.68
N ALA A 436 1.80 -9.11 24.50
CA ALA A 436 3.26 -8.98 24.38
C ALA A 436 3.73 -7.66 25.02
N ASN A 437 3.06 -6.54 24.72
CA ASN A 437 3.31 -5.26 25.38
C ASN A 437 3.13 -5.32 26.92
N VAL A 438 2.20 -6.15 27.42
CA VAL A 438 2.06 -6.40 28.87
C VAL A 438 3.25 -7.21 29.40
N ALA A 439 3.70 -8.26 28.70
CA ALA A 439 4.87 -9.05 29.07
C ALA A 439 6.15 -8.19 29.11
N ASP A 440 6.40 -7.36 28.09
CA ASP A 440 7.53 -6.41 28.07
C ASP A 440 7.47 -5.43 29.25
N SER A 441 6.30 -4.83 29.50
CA SER A 441 6.12 -3.95 30.66
C SER A 441 6.37 -4.67 31.99
N TRP A 442 6.20 -6.00 32.06
CA TRP A 442 6.50 -6.80 33.25
C TRP A 442 8.00 -7.10 33.38
N VAL A 443 8.72 -7.32 32.28
CA VAL A 443 10.20 -7.44 32.27
C VAL A 443 10.85 -6.10 32.66
N GLU A 444 10.36 -4.98 32.13
CA GLU A 444 10.79 -3.62 32.53
C GLU A 444 10.44 -3.25 33.98
N ALA A 445 9.42 -3.90 34.55
CA ALA A 445 9.06 -3.79 35.96
C ALA A 445 9.70 -4.88 36.85
N ALA A 446 10.36 -5.88 36.27
CA ALA A 446 11.10 -6.92 36.97
C ALA A 446 12.53 -6.47 37.28
N GLY A 447 13.17 -5.75 36.35
CA GLY A 447 14.47 -5.13 36.61
C GLY A 447 15.09 -4.35 35.46
N MET A 448 14.65 -4.57 34.22
CA MET A 448 15.45 -4.23 33.05
C MET A 448 15.77 -2.72 32.89
N ARG A 449 14.85 -1.80 33.20
CA ARG A 449 15.14 -0.36 33.30
C ARG A 449 16.31 0.00 34.22
N LYS A 450 16.49 -0.71 35.33
CA LYS A 450 17.63 -0.51 36.24
C LYS A 450 18.91 -1.07 35.64
N THR A 451 18.83 -2.23 34.98
CA THR A 451 19.95 -2.87 34.27
C THR A 451 20.48 -1.97 33.15
N LEU A 452 19.60 -1.45 32.29
CA LEU A 452 19.95 -0.54 31.20
C LEU A 452 20.57 0.77 31.73
N ALA A 453 19.95 1.43 32.72
CA ALA A 453 20.52 2.63 33.30
C ALA A 453 21.91 2.36 33.91
N ARG A 454 22.11 1.22 34.60
CA ARG A 454 23.42 0.84 35.14
C ARG A 454 24.47 0.65 34.03
N ALA A 455 24.12 -0.07 32.96
CA ALA A 455 24.99 -0.27 31.80
C ALA A 455 25.36 1.08 31.15
N ALA A 456 24.37 1.94 30.89
CA ALA A 456 24.58 3.24 30.26
C ALA A 456 25.49 4.17 31.08
N ASN A 457 25.35 4.21 32.41
CA ASN A 457 26.26 5.02 33.24
C ASN A 457 27.70 4.47 33.24
N ALA A 458 27.89 3.14 33.26
CA ALA A 458 29.22 2.53 33.20
C ALA A 458 29.95 2.81 31.87
N VAL A 459 29.19 2.89 30.77
CA VAL A 459 29.68 3.32 29.45
C VAL A 459 29.96 4.81 29.43
N ALA A 460 29.03 5.64 29.89
CA ALA A 460 29.17 7.10 29.90
C ALA A 460 30.41 7.58 30.66
N SER A 461 30.71 6.96 31.81
CA SER A 461 31.88 7.28 32.63
C SER A 461 33.20 6.66 32.13
N GLY A 462 33.22 6.03 30.95
CA GLY A 462 34.40 5.35 30.39
C GLY A 462 34.87 4.12 31.19
N GLY A 463 34.05 3.61 32.12
CA GLY A 463 34.42 2.48 32.99
C GLY A 463 34.29 1.12 32.32
N MET A 464 33.47 1.01 31.26
CA MET A 464 33.28 -0.18 30.44
C MET A 464 32.98 0.25 28.99
N SER A 465 33.35 -0.58 28.01
CA SER A 465 32.82 -0.40 26.64
C SER A 465 31.36 -0.84 26.55
N ALA A 466 30.65 -0.39 25.51
CA ALA A 466 29.29 -0.80 25.23
C ALA A 466 29.17 -2.34 25.04
N ASP A 467 30.19 -3.02 24.52
CA ASP A 467 30.23 -4.48 24.41
C ASP A 467 30.38 -5.20 25.73
N ALA A 468 31.27 -4.72 26.61
CA ALA A 468 31.44 -5.26 27.95
C ALA A 468 30.15 -5.02 28.77
N ALA A 469 29.57 -3.82 28.69
CA ALA A 469 28.30 -3.50 29.33
C ALA A 469 27.14 -4.35 28.78
N MET A 470 27.12 -4.69 27.48
CA MET A 470 26.11 -5.59 26.92
C MET A 470 26.23 -7.00 27.50
N SER A 471 27.42 -7.61 27.41
CA SER A 471 27.66 -9.00 27.80
C SER A 471 27.67 -9.23 29.32
N GLU A 472 28.18 -8.29 30.11
CA GLU A 472 28.37 -8.45 31.57
C GLU A 472 27.20 -7.86 32.38
N ILE A 473 26.48 -6.87 31.84
CA ILE A 473 25.42 -6.16 32.57
C ILE A 473 24.04 -6.41 31.96
N VAL A 474 23.87 -6.22 30.65
CA VAL A 474 22.54 -6.27 29.99
C VAL A 474 22.03 -7.70 29.84
N GLU A 475 22.76 -8.58 29.16
CA GLU A 475 22.31 -9.95 28.88
C GLU A 475 22.00 -10.76 30.16
N PRO A 476 22.86 -10.76 31.22
CA PRO A 476 22.53 -11.44 32.47
C PRO A 476 21.36 -10.80 33.22
N GLY A 477 21.25 -9.46 33.18
CA GLY A 477 20.15 -8.73 33.81
C GLY A 477 18.81 -8.92 33.09
N TYR A 478 18.84 -9.15 31.78
CA TYR A 478 17.68 -9.46 30.96
C TYR A 478 17.14 -10.87 31.26
N ALA A 479 18.02 -11.87 31.30
CA ALA A 479 17.66 -13.23 31.72
C ALA A 479 17.04 -13.26 33.14
N ALA A 480 17.64 -12.53 34.09
CA ALA A 480 17.11 -12.41 35.44
C ALA A 480 15.74 -11.71 35.50
N ALA A 481 15.55 -10.63 34.72
CA ALA A 481 14.28 -9.90 34.64
C ALA A 481 13.17 -10.75 34.02
N ASN A 482 13.47 -11.49 32.95
CA ASN A 482 12.51 -12.39 32.31
C ASN A 482 12.08 -13.53 33.25
N ALA A 483 13.04 -14.21 33.90
CA ALA A 483 12.74 -15.25 34.90
C ALA A 483 11.90 -14.72 36.09
N GLN A 484 12.06 -13.46 36.47
CA GLN A 484 11.22 -12.81 37.49
C GLN A 484 9.83 -12.41 36.97
N ALA A 485 9.68 -12.09 35.69
CA ALA A 485 8.37 -11.84 35.06
C ALA A 485 7.54 -13.14 35.00
N SER A 486 8.13 -14.26 34.56
CA SER A 486 7.45 -15.57 34.53
C SER A 486 7.01 -16.01 35.93
N ARG A 487 7.89 -15.92 36.94
CA ARG A 487 7.52 -16.22 38.35
C ARG A 487 6.40 -15.34 38.92
N ARG A 488 6.17 -14.13 38.37
CA ARG A 488 5.03 -13.29 38.72
C ARG A 488 3.75 -13.74 38.04
N LEU A 489 3.82 -14.18 36.78
CA LEU A 489 2.69 -14.71 36.02
C LEU A 489 2.11 -15.95 36.69
N ASP A 490 2.94 -16.95 36.99
CA ASP A 490 2.51 -18.18 37.66
C ASP A 490 1.88 -17.91 39.03
N ARG A 491 2.50 -17.01 39.83
CA ARG A 491 1.98 -16.63 41.14
C ARG A 491 0.61 -15.96 41.04
N ASN A 492 0.44 -15.03 40.10
CA ASN A 492 -0.82 -14.32 39.91
C ASN A 492 -1.93 -15.28 39.44
N MET A 493 -1.58 -16.27 38.61
CA MET A 493 -2.51 -17.29 38.15
C MET A 493 -2.89 -18.29 39.25
N ALA A 494 -1.94 -18.78 40.04
CA ALA A 494 -2.24 -19.64 41.20
C ALA A 494 -3.12 -18.93 42.24
N LEU A 495 -3.00 -17.60 42.39
CA LEU A 495 -3.91 -16.80 43.21
C LEU A 495 -5.30 -16.68 42.58
N ALA A 496 -5.40 -16.46 41.26
CA ALA A 496 -6.66 -16.37 40.53
C ALA A 496 -7.44 -17.70 40.50
N GLU A 497 -6.74 -18.83 40.40
CA GLU A 497 -7.30 -20.19 40.44
C GLU A 497 -7.80 -20.53 41.86
N ARG A 498 -7.00 -20.26 42.90
CA ARG A 498 -7.43 -20.42 44.30
C ARG A 498 -8.65 -19.56 44.64
N ALA A 499 -8.73 -18.34 44.11
CA ALA A 499 -9.90 -17.48 44.27
C ALA A 499 -11.14 -18.06 43.56
N ALA A 500 -10.99 -18.56 42.33
CA ALA A 500 -12.08 -19.17 41.57
C ALA A 500 -12.62 -20.47 42.20
N ILE A 501 -11.73 -21.31 42.75
CA ILE A 501 -12.11 -22.52 43.49
C ILE A 501 -12.85 -22.16 44.78
N ALA A 502 -12.43 -21.10 45.49
CA ALA A 502 -13.13 -20.63 46.70
C ALA A 502 -14.54 -20.10 46.43
N THR A 503 -14.84 -19.65 45.20
CA THR A 503 -16.19 -19.23 44.78
C THR A 503 -17.08 -20.35 44.23
N LEU A 504 -16.53 -21.53 43.95
CA LEU A 504 -17.31 -22.73 43.54
C LEU A 504 -17.94 -23.46 44.73
N VAL A 505 -17.48 -23.18 45.95
CA VAL A 505 -18.13 -23.62 47.19
C VAL A 505 -19.25 -22.64 47.52
N ILE A 506 -20.46 -23.00 47.11
CA ILE A 506 -21.71 -22.35 47.50
C ILE A 506 -22.27 -22.98 48.77
N ASP A 507 -22.97 -22.21 49.58
CA ASP A 507 -23.74 -22.73 50.70
C ASP A 507 -25.07 -23.37 50.26
N GLU A 508 -25.85 -23.89 51.21
CA GLU A 508 -27.15 -24.55 50.95
C GLU A 508 -28.20 -23.62 50.30
N LYS A 509 -27.95 -22.31 50.25
CA LYS A 509 -28.82 -21.30 49.63
C LYS A 509 -28.30 -20.83 48.26
N GLY A 510 -27.15 -21.34 47.83
CA GLY A 510 -26.51 -20.99 46.56
C GLY A 510 -25.58 -19.78 46.63
N GLU A 511 -25.32 -19.22 47.82
CA GLU A 511 -24.46 -18.05 47.98
C GLU A 511 -22.98 -18.44 48.09
N PRO A 512 -22.03 -17.71 47.44
CA PRO A 512 -20.62 -18.03 47.53
C PRO A 512 -20.07 -17.85 48.95
N PHE A 513 -19.35 -18.85 49.46
CA PHE A 513 -18.87 -18.90 50.85
C PHE A 513 -17.96 -17.72 51.28
N ARG A 514 -17.43 -16.93 50.33
CA ARG A 514 -16.84 -15.60 50.58
C ARG A 514 -17.10 -14.62 49.43
N ALA A 515 -17.48 -13.38 49.77
CA ALA A 515 -17.52 -12.26 48.83
C ALA A 515 -16.11 -11.75 48.46
N MET A 516 -15.93 -11.32 47.20
CA MET A 516 -14.65 -10.83 46.67
C MET A 516 -14.48 -9.31 46.72
N ARG A 517 -13.22 -8.87 46.87
CA ARG A 517 -12.71 -7.61 46.28
C ARG A 517 -11.83 -7.97 45.07
N ASP A 518 -11.93 -7.21 43.99
CA ASP A 518 -11.33 -7.54 42.69
C ASP A 518 -10.00 -6.78 42.46
N ASP A 519 -8.91 -7.30 43.06
CA ASP A 519 -7.57 -6.67 43.02
C ASP A 519 -6.65 -7.21 41.91
N LEU A 520 -7.14 -8.06 40.99
CA LEU A 520 -6.32 -8.67 39.94
C LEU A 520 -6.34 -7.84 38.65
N ARG A 521 -5.18 -7.29 38.25
CA ARG A 521 -4.98 -6.41 37.09
C ARG A 521 -5.43 -6.95 35.72
N LEU A 522 -5.73 -8.24 35.59
CA LEU A 522 -6.22 -8.86 34.35
C LEU A 522 -7.76 -8.92 34.25
N ARG A 523 -8.50 -8.51 35.30
CA ARG A 523 -9.97 -8.29 35.37
C ARG A 523 -10.86 -9.10 34.41
N THR A 524 -10.62 -10.41 34.34
CA THR A 524 -11.39 -11.34 33.51
C THR A 524 -12.17 -12.27 34.44
N ALA A 525 -13.49 -12.31 34.32
CA ALA A 525 -14.35 -13.08 35.23
C ALA A 525 -14.34 -14.60 34.93
N ASP A 526 -14.12 -14.99 33.67
CA ASP A 526 -14.17 -16.38 33.19
C ASP A 526 -12.80 -17.09 33.30
N LEU A 527 -12.77 -18.28 33.93
CA LEU A 527 -11.58 -19.12 34.03
C LEU A 527 -10.98 -19.48 32.67
N ASN A 528 -11.80 -19.74 31.65
CA ASN A 528 -11.31 -20.15 30.34
C ASN A 528 -10.56 -19.02 29.64
N ASN A 529 -11.00 -17.78 29.83
CA ASN A 529 -10.29 -16.58 29.37
C ASN A 529 -8.97 -16.36 30.12
N ARG A 530 -8.94 -16.59 31.45
CA ARG A 530 -7.70 -16.53 32.23
C ARG A 530 -6.66 -17.56 31.78
N ALA A 531 -7.08 -18.81 31.54
CA ALA A 531 -6.21 -19.87 31.05
C ALA A 531 -5.61 -19.53 29.66
N ARG A 532 -6.42 -18.98 28.74
CA ARG A 532 -5.93 -18.50 27.44
C ARG A 532 -4.92 -17.35 27.57
N ALA A 533 -5.20 -16.36 28.42
CA ALA A 533 -4.28 -15.25 28.65
C ALA A 533 -2.94 -15.68 29.27
N LYS A 534 -2.96 -16.63 30.22
CA LYS A 534 -1.75 -17.25 30.81
C LYS A 534 -0.87 -17.85 29.71
N ALA A 535 -1.41 -18.75 28.92
CA ALA A 535 -0.67 -19.45 27.85
C ALA A 535 -0.05 -18.49 26.81
N MET A 536 -0.71 -17.37 26.50
CA MET A 536 -0.18 -16.36 25.59
C MET A 536 0.98 -15.56 26.20
N MET A 537 0.88 -15.16 27.47
CA MET A 537 1.97 -14.47 28.16
C MET A 537 3.18 -15.40 28.40
N GLU A 538 2.95 -16.69 28.68
CA GLU A 538 4.00 -17.71 28.76
C GLU A 538 4.74 -17.89 27.45
N ALA A 539 4.02 -17.97 26.32
CA ALA A 539 4.63 -18.11 24.99
C ALA A 539 5.53 -16.91 24.67
N ALA A 540 5.05 -15.68 24.94
CA ALA A 540 5.85 -14.47 24.72
C ALA A 540 7.11 -14.44 25.61
N LEU A 541 6.98 -14.71 26.91
CA LEU A 541 8.14 -14.75 27.83
C LEU A 541 9.13 -15.88 27.49
N ALA A 542 8.66 -16.99 26.92
CA ALA A 542 9.48 -18.11 26.45
C ALA A 542 10.24 -17.79 25.14
N GLU A 543 9.66 -16.99 24.25
CA GLU A 543 10.36 -16.47 23.05
C GLU A 543 11.45 -15.45 23.46
N THR A 544 11.06 -14.50 24.31
CA THR A 544 11.96 -13.55 25.00
C THR A 544 13.12 -14.24 25.73
N ALA A 545 12.94 -15.47 26.21
CA ALA A 545 13.99 -16.26 26.87
C ALA A 545 14.97 -16.92 25.88
N ARG A 546 14.53 -17.27 24.67
CA ARG A 546 15.38 -17.89 23.63
C ARG A 546 16.36 -16.87 23.05
N HIS A 547 15.91 -15.64 22.82
CA HIS A 547 16.75 -14.55 22.30
C HIS A 547 17.41 -13.75 23.44
N GLY A 548 18.10 -14.43 24.35
CA GLY A 548 18.74 -13.85 25.53
C GLY A 548 20.15 -13.27 25.32
N HIS A 549 20.72 -13.41 24.13
CA HIS A 549 22.09 -13.01 23.78
C HIS A 549 22.12 -12.36 22.39
N LEU A 550 22.91 -11.31 22.19
CA LEU A 550 23.04 -10.61 20.92
C LEU A 550 24.30 -11.05 20.16
N GLY A 551 24.12 -11.70 19.01
CA GLY A 551 25.20 -12.30 18.23
C GLY A 551 26.15 -11.29 17.55
N PRO A 552 27.32 -11.76 17.06
CA PRO A 552 28.38 -10.89 16.54
C PRO A 552 27.98 -10.10 15.28
N GLU A 553 27.11 -10.66 14.45
CA GLU A 553 26.61 -10.01 13.23
C GLU A 553 25.65 -8.86 13.57
N GLN A 554 24.69 -9.10 14.46
CA GLN A 554 23.75 -8.06 14.91
C GLN A 554 24.48 -6.91 15.60
N ARG A 555 25.51 -7.23 16.41
CA ARG A 555 26.40 -6.23 17.02
C ARG A 555 27.09 -5.38 15.96
N ARG A 556 27.74 -6.00 14.97
CA ARG A 556 28.41 -5.28 13.87
C ARG A 556 27.46 -4.33 13.14
N THR A 557 26.27 -4.79 12.75
CA THR A 557 25.27 -3.97 12.04
C THR A 557 24.84 -2.75 12.87
N ALA A 558 24.65 -2.94 14.19
CA ALA A 558 24.35 -1.86 15.12
C ALA A 558 25.53 -0.86 15.27
N GLU A 559 26.78 -1.33 15.28
CA GLU A 559 27.96 -0.46 15.31
C GLU A 559 28.09 0.41 14.05
N GLU A 560 27.79 -0.13 12.87
CA GLU A 560 27.88 0.65 11.62
C GLU A 560 26.85 1.80 11.58
N PHE A 561 25.65 1.57 12.11
CA PHE A 561 24.65 2.62 12.32
C PHE A 561 25.17 3.73 13.24
N VAL A 562 25.69 3.38 14.42
CA VAL A 562 26.22 4.37 15.38
C VAL A 562 27.47 5.09 14.85
N ARG A 563 28.34 4.38 14.10
CA ARG A 563 29.49 4.99 13.43
C ARG A 563 29.06 6.12 12.49
N GLY A 564 28.01 5.89 11.68
CA GLY A 564 27.44 6.92 10.80
C GLY A 564 26.92 8.15 11.57
N ILE A 565 26.22 7.94 12.69
CA ILE A 565 25.79 9.02 13.58
C ILE A 565 27.00 9.83 14.09
N ALA A 566 28.02 9.14 14.63
CA ALA A 566 29.21 9.79 15.19
C ALA A 566 30.06 10.52 14.13
N GLU A 567 30.17 9.99 12.92
CA GLU A 567 30.85 10.65 11.79
C GLU A 567 30.08 11.90 11.33
N ASN A 568 28.75 11.84 11.26
CA ASN A 568 27.92 13.00 10.95
C ASN A 568 28.11 14.13 11.98
N GLU A 569 28.12 13.85 13.29
CA GLU A 569 28.39 14.88 14.30
C GLU A 569 29.79 15.51 14.13
N ARG A 570 30.84 14.69 13.93
CA ARG A 570 32.21 15.20 13.73
C ARG A 570 32.34 16.08 12.48
N ASN A 571 31.71 15.66 11.38
CA ASN A 571 31.90 16.28 10.06
C ASN A 571 30.96 17.47 9.82
N LEU A 572 29.74 17.45 10.37
CA LEU A 572 28.68 18.43 10.09
C LEU A 572 28.35 19.32 11.30
N GLY A 573 28.66 18.89 12.53
CA GLY A 573 28.38 19.65 13.76
C GLY A 573 29.19 20.94 13.91
N MET A 574 30.23 21.18 13.09
CA MET A 574 31.22 22.25 13.33
C MET A 574 31.49 23.21 12.16
N HIS A 575 30.85 23.10 10.99
CA HIS A 575 31.24 23.91 9.81
C HIS A 575 30.10 24.71 9.15
N GLN A 576 30.00 26.00 9.50
CA GLN A 576 29.30 27.04 8.73
C GLN A 576 30.32 27.97 8.02
N ALA A 577 30.58 27.82 6.70
CA ALA A 577 31.18 28.84 5.81
C ALA A 577 31.19 28.40 4.30
N PRO A 578 30.94 29.27 3.27
CA PRO A 578 30.75 28.81 1.87
C PRO A 578 31.56 29.46 0.70
N GLY A 579 31.71 28.72 -0.43
CA GLY A 579 32.16 29.13 -1.81
C GLY A 579 32.62 27.93 -2.68
N ARG A 580 32.93 27.97 -4.01
CA ARG A 580 32.67 28.91 -5.16
C ARG A 580 33.16 28.29 -6.52
N GLY A 581 32.41 28.32 -7.66
CA GLY A 581 32.97 28.12 -9.04
C GLY A 581 32.17 27.34 -10.12
N ALA A 582 32.25 27.75 -11.41
CA ALA A 582 31.84 27.07 -12.68
C ALA A 582 32.35 27.93 -13.90
N PRO A 583 32.70 27.42 -15.12
CA PRO A 583 31.70 27.07 -16.16
C PRO A 583 32.10 26.09 -17.31
N GLN A 584 31.07 25.48 -17.90
CA GLN A 584 30.96 25.19 -19.34
C GLN A 584 29.44 25.05 -19.70
N PRO A 585 29.06 24.70 -20.94
CA PRO A 585 27.70 24.30 -21.31
C PRO A 585 27.61 22.77 -21.53
N ASP A 586 28.14 21.99 -20.60
CA ASP A 586 28.18 20.53 -20.60
C ASP A 586 26.77 19.94 -20.46
N VAL A 587 26.34 19.01 -21.33
CA VAL A 587 25.06 18.29 -21.15
C VAL A 587 24.96 17.76 -19.72
N LEU A 588 23.96 18.26 -18.97
CA LEU A 588 23.93 18.12 -17.53
C LEU A 588 23.49 16.72 -17.10
N VAL A 589 22.57 16.12 -17.86
CA VAL A 589 22.23 14.70 -17.77
C VAL A 589 21.96 14.15 -19.17
N PRO A 590 22.73 13.18 -19.66
CA PRO A 590 22.54 12.62 -20.99
C PRO A 590 21.33 11.69 -21.06
N ALA A 591 20.73 11.63 -22.25
CA ALA A 591 19.77 10.61 -22.61
C ALA A 591 20.41 9.21 -22.61
N ARG A 592 19.64 8.19 -22.22
CA ARG A 592 20.05 6.78 -22.15
C ARG A 592 19.00 5.90 -22.80
N GLN A 593 19.46 4.89 -23.54
CA GLN A 593 18.59 3.84 -24.06
C GLN A 593 18.65 2.63 -23.13
N LEU A 594 17.51 2.28 -22.52
CA LEU A 594 17.35 1.07 -21.72
C LEU A 594 16.79 -0.03 -22.63
N PRO A 595 17.40 -1.23 -22.71
CA PRO A 595 16.86 -2.33 -23.51
C PRO A 595 15.54 -2.84 -22.92
N ASP A 596 14.76 -3.54 -23.75
CA ASP A 596 13.57 -4.26 -23.29
C ASP A 596 13.97 -5.38 -22.31
N LEU A 597 13.03 -5.82 -21.47
CA LEU A 597 13.26 -6.94 -20.56
C LEU A 597 13.22 -8.26 -21.34
N THR A 598 14.17 -9.14 -21.04
CA THR A 598 14.18 -10.52 -21.52
C THR A 598 13.19 -11.37 -20.71
N GLU A 599 12.68 -12.46 -21.30
CA GLU A 599 11.76 -13.37 -20.59
C GLU A 599 12.29 -13.88 -19.24
N PRO A 600 13.59 -14.21 -19.06
CA PRO A 600 14.15 -14.52 -17.74
C PRO A 600 13.98 -13.40 -16.71
N GLU A 601 14.25 -12.14 -17.08
CA GLU A 601 14.08 -11.00 -16.16
C GLU A 601 12.61 -10.74 -15.80
N VAL A 602 11.69 -11.02 -16.72
CA VAL A 602 10.25 -10.98 -16.45
C VAL A 602 9.85 -12.11 -15.50
N ALA A 603 10.33 -13.33 -15.74
CA ALA A 603 10.07 -14.50 -14.90
C ALA A 603 10.60 -14.31 -13.46
N ASP A 604 11.79 -13.74 -13.28
CA ASP A 604 12.34 -13.46 -11.96
C ASP A 604 11.53 -12.41 -11.20
N ARG A 605 11.07 -11.35 -11.89
CA ARG A 605 10.16 -10.33 -11.31
C ARG A 605 8.80 -10.92 -10.94
N LEU A 606 8.25 -11.83 -11.75
CA LEU A 606 7.02 -12.58 -11.43
C LEU A 606 7.21 -13.54 -10.25
N ARG A 607 8.40 -14.12 -10.10
CA ARG A 607 8.73 -15.00 -8.96
C ARG A 607 8.70 -14.25 -7.64
N VAL A 608 9.24 -13.02 -7.59
CA VAL A 608 9.28 -12.18 -6.38
C VAL A 608 8.02 -11.32 -6.16
N SER A 609 7.02 -11.38 -7.04
CA SER A 609 5.75 -10.68 -6.83
C SER A 609 5.00 -11.24 -5.62
N SER A 610 4.68 -10.36 -4.67
CA SER A 610 3.88 -10.69 -3.48
C SER A 610 2.46 -11.13 -3.84
N ARG A 611 1.81 -10.48 -4.82
CA ARG A 611 0.49 -10.87 -5.33
C ARG A 611 0.49 -12.33 -5.81
N LEU A 612 1.54 -12.74 -6.51
CA LEU A 612 1.68 -14.10 -6.99
C LEU A 612 2.09 -15.08 -5.90
N ALA A 613 2.84 -14.64 -4.88
CA ALA A 613 3.11 -15.45 -3.70
C ALA A 613 1.82 -15.80 -2.93
N ASP A 614 0.93 -14.83 -2.72
CA ASP A 614 -0.36 -15.04 -2.07
C ASP A 614 -1.25 -16.03 -2.85
N LYS A 615 -1.30 -15.88 -4.18
CA LYS A 615 -2.06 -16.78 -5.06
C LYS A 615 -1.48 -18.20 -5.13
N ARG A 616 -0.14 -18.33 -5.12
CA ARG A 616 0.52 -19.65 -4.96
C ARG A 616 0.17 -20.29 -3.62
N ALA A 617 0.19 -19.54 -2.52
CA ALA A 617 -0.18 -20.04 -1.20
C ALA A 617 -1.66 -20.47 -1.11
N GLU A 618 -2.56 -19.76 -1.80
CA GLU A 618 -3.97 -20.15 -1.95
C GLU A 618 -4.11 -21.49 -2.70
N ILE A 619 -3.43 -21.66 -3.84
CA ILE A 619 -3.41 -22.91 -4.62
C ILE A 619 -2.79 -24.05 -3.81
N GLU A 620 -1.67 -23.85 -3.12
CA GLU A 620 -1.06 -24.87 -2.24
C GLU A 620 -2.00 -25.30 -1.12
N ASN A 621 -2.79 -24.38 -0.57
CA ASN A 621 -3.74 -24.69 0.49
C ASN A 621 -4.91 -25.53 -0.04
N LEU A 622 -5.50 -25.13 -1.17
CA LEU A 622 -6.57 -25.86 -1.84
C LEU A 622 -6.08 -27.23 -2.38
N SER A 623 -4.87 -27.30 -2.95
CA SER A 623 -4.21 -28.55 -3.37
C SER A 623 -4.11 -29.56 -2.22
N ARG A 624 -3.88 -29.10 -0.99
CA ARG A 624 -3.88 -29.99 0.19
C ARG A 624 -5.27 -30.53 0.53
N LEU A 625 -6.31 -29.72 0.39
CA LEU A 625 -7.70 -30.13 0.67
C LEU A 625 -8.24 -31.08 -0.42
N VAL A 626 -7.76 -30.94 -1.65
CA VAL A 626 -8.22 -31.69 -2.82
C VAL A 626 -7.42 -32.99 -3.04
N PHE A 627 -6.08 -32.95 -2.93
CA PHE A 627 -5.20 -34.08 -3.22
C PHE A 627 -4.51 -34.66 -1.97
N GLY A 628 -4.73 -34.10 -0.78
CA GLY A 628 -3.98 -34.45 0.43
C GLY A 628 -2.54 -33.91 0.45
N ASN A 629 -2.08 -33.29 -0.64
CA ASN A 629 -0.71 -32.82 -0.81
C ASN A 629 -0.68 -31.39 -1.37
N SER A 630 -0.06 -30.45 -0.65
CA SER A 630 0.05 -29.06 -1.09
C SER A 630 0.99 -28.83 -2.27
N GLN A 631 1.91 -29.75 -2.55
CA GLN A 631 2.84 -29.66 -3.68
C GLN A 631 2.37 -30.47 -4.90
N ALA A 632 1.18 -31.10 -4.87
CA ALA A 632 0.67 -31.90 -5.99
C ALA A 632 0.57 -31.10 -7.29
N LEU A 633 0.27 -29.80 -7.20
CA LEU A 633 0.15 -28.89 -8.33
C LEU A 633 1.38 -28.02 -8.59
N SER A 634 2.48 -28.17 -7.85
CA SER A 634 3.66 -27.29 -7.93
C SER A 634 4.19 -27.17 -9.37
N ALA A 635 4.42 -28.32 -10.02
CA ALA A 635 4.86 -28.39 -11.41
C ALA A 635 3.80 -27.95 -12.44
N SER A 636 2.51 -27.87 -12.07
CA SER A 636 1.46 -27.30 -12.92
C SER A 636 1.42 -25.78 -12.79
N VAL A 637 1.58 -25.26 -11.57
CA VAL A 637 1.66 -23.82 -11.24
C VAL A 637 2.89 -23.18 -11.88
N ASP A 638 4.04 -23.86 -11.87
CA ASP A 638 5.26 -23.41 -12.56
C ASP A 638 5.12 -23.34 -14.09
N ARG A 639 4.13 -24.04 -14.68
CA ARG A 639 3.81 -23.97 -16.11
C ARG A 639 2.76 -22.90 -16.44
N ILE A 640 2.18 -22.23 -15.44
CA ILE A 640 1.26 -21.11 -15.66
C ILE A 640 2.08 -19.85 -15.91
N THR A 641 2.24 -19.52 -17.20
CA THR A 641 2.98 -18.35 -17.70
C THR A 641 2.09 -17.15 -18.01
N ASP A 642 0.77 -17.38 -18.07
CA ASP A 642 -0.25 -16.46 -18.56
C ASP A 642 -1.68 -16.93 -18.17
N ALA A 643 -2.71 -16.14 -18.48
CA ALA A 643 -4.11 -16.49 -18.21
C ALA A 643 -4.58 -17.75 -18.96
N ARG A 644 -4.02 -18.05 -20.14
CA ARG A 644 -4.42 -19.20 -20.96
C ARG A 644 -3.96 -20.52 -20.35
N SER A 645 -2.71 -20.57 -19.89
CA SER A 645 -2.13 -21.71 -19.17
C SER A 645 -2.77 -21.89 -17.79
N GLY A 646 -3.16 -20.80 -17.11
CA GLY A 646 -4.00 -20.86 -15.90
C GLY A 646 -5.39 -21.44 -16.16
N ALA A 647 -6.07 -21.03 -17.23
CA ALA A 647 -7.36 -21.59 -17.64
C ALA A 647 -7.24 -23.08 -18.05
N ALA A 648 -6.19 -23.45 -18.78
CA ALA A 648 -5.93 -24.85 -19.12
C ALA A 648 -5.71 -25.71 -17.86
N ALA A 649 -4.96 -25.22 -16.86
CA ALA A 649 -4.81 -25.89 -15.58
C ALA A 649 -6.14 -25.97 -14.79
N SER A 650 -7.00 -24.96 -14.87
CA SER A 650 -8.37 -25.00 -14.32
C SER A 650 -9.21 -26.12 -14.95
N ASP A 651 -9.12 -26.30 -16.27
CA ASP A 651 -9.91 -27.33 -16.96
C ASP A 651 -9.31 -28.74 -16.76
N ASP A 652 -7.98 -28.89 -16.74
CA ASP A 652 -7.32 -30.12 -16.33
C ASP A 652 -7.69 -30.51 -14.87
N MET A 653 -7.88 -29.53 -13.98
CA MET A 653 -8.37 -29.76 -12.61
C MET A 653 -9.81 -30.30 -12.62
N ARG A 654 -10.71 -29.69 -13.40
CA ARG A 654 -12.13 -30.10 -13.50
C ARG A 654 -12.29 -31.50 -14.08
N ASP A 655 -11.47 -31.86 -15.06
CA ASP A 655 -11.48 -33.17 -15.72
C ASP A 655 -10.75 -34.25 -14.92
N GLY A 656 -10.19 -33.94 -13.74
CA GLY A 656 -9.43 -34.88 -12.92
C GLY A 656 -8.05 -35.24 -13.49
N ARG A 657 -7.56 -34.50 -14.50
CA ARG A 657 -6.29 -34.76 -15.19
C ARG A 657 -5.06 -34.36 -14.37
N LEU A 658 -5.24 -33.60 -13.28
CA LEU A 658 -4.15 -33.17 -12.38
C LEU A 658 -3.90 -34.10 -11.17
N GLY A 659 -4.70 -35.17 -10.99
CA GLY A 659 -4.46 -36.19 -9.96
C GLY A 659 -5.72 -36.78 -9.34
N ASP A 660 -5.55 -37.83 -8.55
CA ASP A 660 -6.64 -38.47 -7.79
C ASP A 660 -7.02 -37.64 -6.56
N LEU A 661 -8.32 -37.35 -6.40
CA LEU A 661 -8.85 -36.70 -5.21
C LEU A 661 -8.55 -37.52 -3.93
N ALA A 662 -8.32 -36.84 -2.82
CA ALA A 662 -8.06 -37.44 -1.52
C ALA A 662 -9.23 -38.33 -1.04
N GLY A 663 -8.93 -39.27 -0.13
CA GLY A 663 -9.92 -40.13 0.50
C GLY A 663 -10.49 -41.23 -0.40
N GLU A 664 -11.34 -42.09 0.18
CA GLU A 664 -12.00 -43.17 -0.56
C GLU A 664 -13.32 -42.70 -1.20
N GLY A 665 -13.45 -42.96 -2.50
CA GLY A 665 -14.70 -42.81 -3.26
C GLY A 665 -15.82 -43.76 -2.79
N ARG A 666 -17.04 -43.51 -3.28
CA ARG A 666 -18.23 -44.31 -2.96
C ARG A 666 -18.03 -45.79 -3.36
N LYS A 667 -18.00 -46.69 -2.39
CA LYS A 667 -17.94 -48.15 -2.60
C LYS A 667 -19.35 -48.73 -2.55
N TRP A 668 -19.55 -49.91 -3.15
CA TRP A 668 -20.86 -50.59 -3.28
C TRP A 668 -21.66 -50.72 -1.95
N LEU A 669 -20.97 -50.72 -0.79
CA LEU A 669 -21.57 -50.84 0.54
C LEU A 669 -21.31 -49.65 1.49
N ARG A 670 -20.61 -48.58 1.06
CA ARG A 670 -20.29 -47.40 1.90
C ARG A 670 -20.21 -46.10 1.09
N GLY A 671 -20.71 -45.01 1.68
CA GLY A 671 -20.57 -43.66 1.14
C GLY A 671 -19.11 -43.18 1.08
N PRO A 672 -18.81 -42.10 0.32
CA PRO A 672 -17.47 -41.51 0.28
C PRO A 672 -17.06 -41.04 1.68
N ASN A 673 -15.78 -41.17 2.01
CA ASN A 673 -15.28 -40.75 3.33
C ASN A 673 -15.21 -39.21 3.46
N LEU A 674 -14.96 -38.70 4.67
CA LEU A 674 -14.96 -37.25 4.93
C LEU A 674 -13.91 -36.50 4.10
N ASP A 675 -12.74 -37.11 3.87
CA ASP A 675 -11.67 -36.53 3.06
C ASP A 675 -12.09 -36.40 1.59
N ARG A 676 -12.77 -37.41 1.04
CA ARG A 676 -13.29 -37.38 -0.34
C ARG A 676 -14.41 -36.35 -0.50
N GLN A 677 -15.32 -36.25 0.45
CA GLN A 677 -16.35 -35.19 0.45
C GLN A 677 -15.71 -33.79 0.55
N THR A 678 -14.65 -33.64 1.34
CA THR A 678 -13.89 -32.39 1.45
C THR A 678 -13.18 -32.06 0.14
N ALA A 679 -12.54 -33.05 -0.50
CA ALA A 679 -11.87 -32.87 -1.79
C ALA A 679 -12.85 -32.48 -2.90
N GLU A 680 -13.99 -33.17 -3.01
CA GLU A 680 -15.06 -32.88 -3.97
C GLU A 680 -15.62 -31.46 -3.78
N ALA A 681 -15.79 -30.99 -2.53
CA ALA A 681 -16.27 -29.64 -2.24
C ALA A 681 -15.27 -28.51 -2.57
N HIS A 682 -13.96 -28.79 -2.51
CA HIS A 682 -12.90 -27.79 -2.77
C HIS A 682 -12.31 -27.86 -4.19
N ALA A 683 -12.55 -28.93 -4.95
CA ALA A 683 -12.08 -29.05 -6.33
C ALA A 683 -12.53 -27.89 -7.27
N PRO A 684 -13.79 -27.39 -7.22
CA PRO A 684 -14.19 -26.23 -8.01
C PRO A 684 -13.47 -24.94 -7.60
N GLN A 685 -13.15 -24.80 -6.31
CA GLN A 685 -12.41 -23.64 -5.77
C GLN A 685 -10.95 -23.67 -6.23
N LEU A 686 -10.33 -24.86 -6.26
CA LEU A 686 -8.98 -25.05 -6.78
C LEU A 686 -8.89 -24.76 -8.28
N ALA A 687 -9.86 -25.20 -9.07
CA ALA A 687 -9.93 -24.84 -10.49
C ALA A 687 -10.03 -23.31 -10.67
N ALA A 688 -10.91 -22.64 -9.91
CA ALA A 688 -11.01 -21.18 -9.95
C ALA A 688 -9.70 -20.48 -9.54
N ALA A 689 -8.99 -20.97 -8.53
CA ALA A 689 -7.72 -20.40 -8.08
C ALA A 689 -6.60 -20.55 -9.13
N LEU A 690 -6.56 -21.65 -9.89
CA LEU A 690 -5.61 -21.85 -10.99
C LEU A 690 -5.84 -20.86 -12.15
N ALA A 691 -7.10 -20.62 -12.50
CA ALA A 691 -7.46 -19.60 -13.49
C ALA A 691 -7.09 -18.18 -13.01
N ASP A 692 -7.44 -17.84 -11.76
CA ASP A 692 -7.14 -16.52 -11.16
C ASP A 692 -5.63 -16.28 -10.98
N TYR A 693 -4.83 -17.33 -10.75
CA TYR A 693 -3.37 -17.22 -10.77
C TYR A 693 -2.83 -16.85 -12.17
N GLY A 694 -3.34 -17.47 -13.24
CA GLY A 694 -2.95 -17.08 -14.60
C GLY A 694 -3.30 -15.62 -14.92
N LEU A 695 -4.50 -15.17 -14.51
CA LEU A 695 -4.92 -13.77 -14.62
C LEU A 695 -4.00 -12.82 -13.83
N ALA A 696 -3.57 -13.23 -12.64
CA ALA A 696 -2.63 -12.47 -11.83
C ALA A 696 -1.22 -12.45 -12.44
N VAL A 697 -0.78 -13.53 -13.10
CA VAL A 697 0.53 -13.60 -13.78
C VAL A 697 0.57 -12.60 -14.93
N ASP A 698 -0.46 -12.55 -15.78
CA ASP A 698 -0.54 -11.54 -16.84
C ASP A 698 -0.63 -10.11 -16.26
N PHE A 699 -1.37 -9.92 -15.14
CA PHE A 699 -1.45 -8.63 -14.48
C PHE A 699 -0.07 -8.11 -14.05
N GLU A 700 0.71 -8.94 -13.34
CA GLU A 700 2.04 -8.55 -12.85
C GLU A 700 3.04 -8.41 -14.01
N ARG A 701 2.99 -9.30 -15.01
CA ARG A 701 3.78 -9.22 -16.25
C ARG A 701 3.54 -7.89 -16.96
N HIS A 702 2.29 -7.46 -17.03
CA HIS A 702 1.91 -6.16 -17.58
C HIS A 702 2.40 -4.98 -16.72
N GLN A 703 2.33 -5.05 -15.39
CA GLN A 703 2.90 -4.01 -14.51
C GLN A 703 4.42 -3.88 -14.72
N ILE A 704 5.14 -5.00 -14.77
CA ILE A 704 6.58 -5.07 -15.04
C ILE A 704 6.94 -4.39 -16.37
N MET A 705 6.22 -4.71 -17.44
CA MET A 705 6.45 -4.12 -18.77
C MET A 705 6.07 -2.63 -18.83
N THR A 706 5.02 -2.21 -18.12
CA THR A 706 4.60 -0.80 -18.06
C THR A 706 5.62 0.05 -17.33
N GLN A 707 6.06 -0.39 -16.14
CA GLN A 707 7.13 0.27 -15.38
C GLN A 707 8.44 0.36 -16.19
N ARG A 708 8.78 -0.69 -16.97
CA ARG A 708 9.95 -0.65 -17.87
C ARG A 708 9.78 0.37 -18.99
N ARG A 709 8.62 0.45 -19.62
CA ARG A 709 8.35 1.42 -20.70
C ARG A 709 8.40 2.86 -20.18
N GLU A 710 7.83 3.12 -19.01
CA GLU A 710 7.95 4.41 -18.34
C GLU A 710 9.40 4.75 -18.00
N GLU A 711 10.17 3.78 -17.50
CA GLU A 711 11.60 3.94 -17.23
C GLU A 711 12.38 4.27 -18.52
N GLN A 712 12.12 3.57 -19.62
CA GLN A 712 12.71 3.87 -20.94
C GLN A 712 12.37 5.29 -21.41
N VAL A 713 11.11 5.73 -21.27
CA VAL A 713 10.69 7.09 -21.64
C VAL A 713 11.37 8.14 -20.76
N ARG A 714 11.48 7.93 -19.44
CA ARG A 714 12.24 8.82 -18.54
C ARG A 714 13.72 8.89 -18.93
N GLN A 715 14.37 7.75 -19.13
CA GLN A 715 15.81 7.66 -19.43
C GLN A 715 16.18 8.30 -20.77
N ARG A 716 15.28 8.32 -21.76
CA ARG A 716 15.47 8.99 -23.07
C ARG A 716 15.47 10.53 -23.01
N VAL A 717 15.08 11.15 -21.89
CA VAL A 717 15.07 12.61 -21.75
C VAL A 717 16.47 13.12 -21.40
N GLU A 718 16.96 14.11 -22.15
CA GLU A 718 18.18 14.85 -21.81
C GLU A 718 17.85 16.05 -20.92
N ILE A 719 18.75 16.39 -19.99
CA ILE A 719 18.72 17.68 -19.28
C ILE A 719 19.87 18.53 -19.82
N PRO A 720 19.60 19.60 -20.58
CA PRO A 720 20.63 20.50 -21.09
C PRO A 720 21.20 21.37 -19.96
N GLN A 721 22.42 21.88 -20.11
CA GLN A 721 22.90 22.93 -19.20
C GLN A 721 22.29 24.29 -19.58
N PRO A 722 21.75 25.05 -18.60
CA PRO A 722 21.28 26.40 -18.85
C PRO A 722 22.39 27.33 -19.35
N SER A 723 22.01 28.25 -20.23
CA SER A 723 22.84 29.31 -20.75
C SER A 723 23.37 30.20 -19.63
N ALA A 724 24.53 30.84 -19.88
CA ALA A 724 25.13 31.79 -18.94
C ALA A 724 24.17 32.95 -18.60
N ALA A 725 23.39 33.41 -19.58
CA ALA A 725 22.37 34.44 -19.40
C ALA A 725 21.23 33.95 -18.49
N LEU A 726 20.74 32.71 -18.66
CA LEU A 726 19.73 32.15 -17.78
C LEU A 726 20.25 31.97 -16.35
N MET A 727 21.50 31.53 -16.19
CA MET A 727 22.17 31.40 -14.89
C MET A 727 22.42 32.74 -14.19
N GLU A 728 22.74 33.80 -14.93
CA GLU A 728 22.81 35.18 -14.41
C GLU A 728 21.45 35.63 -13.90
N VAL A 729 20.40 35.52 -14.73
CA VAL A 729 19.04 35.94 -14.35
C VAL A 729 18.57 35.18 -13.11
N LEU A 730 18.76 33.86 -13.04
CA LEU A 730 18.46 33.05 -11.85
C LEU A 730 19.29 33.40 -10.60
N GLY A 731 20.34 34.21 -10.72
CA GLY A 731 21.13 34.74 -9.61
C GLY A 731 20.76 36.16 -9.16
N THR A 732 19.93 36.90 -9.90
CA THR A 732 19.59 38.31 -9.59
C THR A 732 18.58 38.45 -8.43
N GLU A 733 18.35 39.69 -7.98
CA GLU A 733 17.38 39.95 -6.90
C GLU A 733 15.92 39.70 -7.29
N LYS A 734 15.13 39.33 -6.30
CA LYS A 734 13.72 38.93 -6.39
C LYS A 734 12.80 39.83 -7.23
N GLN A 735 13.03 41.15 -7.32
CA GLN A 735 12.22 42.02 -8.19
C GLN A 735 12.77 42.10 -9.62
N GLU A 736 14.09 42.14 -9.79
CA GLU A 736 14.76 42.21 -11.09
C GLU A 736 14.69 40.87 -11.86
N GLN A 737 14.68 39.72 -11.17
CA GLN A 737 14.43 38.39 -11.76
C GLN A 737 13.13 38.36 -12.56
N GLY A 738 12.03 38.78 -11.94
CA GLY A 738 10.71 38.80 -12.58
C GLY A 738 10.65 39.81 -13.73
N ARG A 739 11.35 40.94 -13.59
CA ARG A 739 11.45 41.99 -14.62
C ARG A 739 12.22 41.48 -15.85
N ARG A 740 13.40 40.87 -15.67
CA ARG A 740 14.23 40.32 -16.74
C ARG A 740 13.57 39.11 -17.43
N LEU A 741 13.04 38.14 -16.69
CA LEU A 741 12.31 37.01 -17.27
C LEU A 741 11.01 37.43 -18.01
N SER A 742 10.44 38.58 -17.69
CA SER A 742 9.30 39.15 -18.42
C SER A 742 9.72 39.99 -19.63
N ALA A 743 10.89 40.63 -19.57
CA ALA A 743 11.47 41.41 -20.68
C ALA A 743 12.13 40.52 -21.76
N GLU A 744 12.58 39.31 -21.40
CA GLU A 744 13.33 38.41 -22.29
C GLU A 744 12.61 37.05 -22.48
N PRO A 745 11.70 36.94 -23.49
CA PRO A 745 10.91 35.73 -23.71
C PRO A 745 11.72 34.47 -24.05
N VAL A 746 12.98 34.62 -24.50
CA VAL A 746 13.86 33.50 -24.84
C VAL A 746 14.32 32.78 -23.57
N LEU A 747 14.87 33.51 -22.60
CA LEU A 747 15.31 32.96 -21.31
C LEU A 747 14.15 32.32 -20.53
N ARG A 748 12.95 32.88 -20.66
CA ARG A 748 11.74 32.28 -20.07
C ARG A 748 11.41 30.91 -20.67
N ARG A 749 11.42 30.76 -22.00
CA ARG A 749 11.18 29.46 -22.65
C ARG A 749 12.28 28.44 -22.31
N GLU A 750 13.52 28.90 -22.21
CA GLU A 750 14.65 28.09 -21.78
C GLU A 750 14.43 27.55 -20.36
N LEU A 751 13.99 28.41 -19.43
CA LEU A 751 13.64 28.03 -18.06
C LEU A 751 12.49 27.00 -17.99
N GLU A 752 11.43 27.23 -18.77
CA GLU A 752 10.27 26.35 -18.84
C GLU A 752 10.65 24.97 -19.43
N SER A 753 11.49 24.95 -20.48
CA SER A 753 12.03 23.73 -21.10
C SER A 753 12.92 22.93 -20.14
N LEU A 754 13.87 23.60 -19.49
CA LEU A 754 14.78 22.99 -18.51
C LEU A 754 14.02 22.38 -17.33
N THR A 755 13.00 23.09 -16.82
CA THR A 755 12.17 22.55 -15.72
C THR A 755 11.39 21.31 -16.15
N LEU A 756 10.87 21.30 -17.38
CA LEU A 756 10.14 20.16 -17.93
C LEU A 756 11.07 18.94 -18.13
N ALA A 757 12.29 19.17 -18.60
CA ALA A 757 13.33 18.13 -18.73
C ALA A 757 13.65 17.49 -17.36
N ILE A 758 13.98 18.30 -16.35
CA ILE A 758 14.25 17.83 -14.97
C ILE A 758 13.04 17.05 -14.41
N ALA A 759 11.82 17.54 -14.61
CA ALA A 759 10.61 16.90 -14.10
C ALA A 759 10.28 15.57 -14.80
N LYS A 760 10.58 15.43 -16.09
CA LYS A 760 10.37 14.19 -16.87
C LYS A 760 11.48 13.16 -16.67
N ARG A 761 12.74 13.60 -16.54
CA ARG A 761 13.91 12.72 -16.49
C ARG A 761 14.05 11.95 -15.18
N LEU A 762 13.75 12.60 -14.05
CA LEU A 762 14.00 12.06 -12.72
C LEU A 762 12.84 11.20 -12.22
N SER A 763 13.15 10.01 -11.71
CA SER A 763 12.25 9.17 -10.91
C SER A 763 11.88 9.84 -9.57
N PRO A 764 10.88 9.33 -8.82
CA PRO A 764 10.56 9.83 -7.48
C PRO A 764 11.75 9.73 -6.51
N ALA A 765 12.52 8.64 -6.56
CA ALA A 765 13.73 8.48 -5.76
C ALA A 765 14.80 9.51 -6.12
N GLU A 766 15.08 9.73 -7.42
CA GLU A 766 16.05 10.75 -7.86
C GLU A 766 15.56 12.18 -7.58
N LYS A 767 14.24 12.45 -7.56
CA LYS A 767 13.68 13.75 -7.14
C LYS A 767 13.85 13.98 -5.64
N THR A 768 13.66 12.95 -4.83
CA THR A 768 13.95 12.98 -3.39
C THR A 768 15.45 13.16 -3.17
N ASP A 769 16.31 12.41 -3.86
CA ASP A 769 17.77 12.57 -3.79
C ASP A 769 18.25 13.95 -4.28
N LEU A 770 17.59 14.55 -5.28
CA LEU A 770 17.88 15.91 -5.73
C LEU A 770 17.48 16.98 -4.70
N LYS A 771 16.32 16.80 -4.06
CA LYS A 771 15.74 17.72 -3.06
C LYS A 771 16.46 17.63 -1.72
N ASP A 772 16.70 16.42 -1.25
CA ASP A 772 17.38 16.10 0.02
C ASP A 772 18.90 16.21 -0.13
N GLY A 773 19.41 16.25 -1.36
CA GLY A 773 20.80 16.58 -1.65
C GLY A 773 21.76 15.40 -1.73
N ASN A 774 21.26 14.18 -1.90
CA ASN A 774 22.03 12.94 -2.05
C ASN A 774 22.74 12.86 -3.41
N ILE A 775 23.63 13.81 -3.72
CA ILE A 775 24.25 13.94 -5.04
C ILE A 775 24.96 12.66 -5.49
N GLY A 776 25.61 11.92 -4.58
CA GLY A 776 26.25 10.63 -4.93
C GLY A 776 25.26 9.56 -5.44
N ARG A 777 24.09 9.45 -4.81
CA ARG A 777 23.02 8.51 -5.25
C ARG A 777 22.37 8.99 -6.54
N LEU A 778 22.02 10.28 -6.60
CA LEU A 778 21.50 10.95 -7.79
C LEU A 778 22.43 10.76 -9.00
N ALA A 779 23.72 11.08 -8.83
CA ALA A 779 24.72 11.00 -9.88
C ALA A 779 24.95 9.54 -10.33
N SER A 780 24.96 8.58 -9.39
CA SER A 780 25.10 7.16 -9.73
C SER A 780 23.87 6.61 -10.49
N SER A 781 22.66 6.97 -10.05
CA SER A 781 21.39 6.54 -10.67
C SER A 781 21.25 7.09 -12.10
N LEU A 782 21.58 8.35 -12.29
CA LEU A 782 21.66 9.00 -13.60
C LEU A 782 22.93 8.64 -14.39
N GLY A 783 23.90 7.99 -13.73
CA GLY A 783 25.29 7.79 -14.16
C GLY A 783 25.89 8.98 -14.89
N ILE A 784 25.87 10.12 -14.19
CA ILE A 784 26.55 11.38 -14.49
C ILE A 784 27.71 11.57 -13.52
N SER A 785 28.56 12.54 -13.77
CA SER A 785 29.58 12.92 -12.80
C SER A 785 28.96 13.55 -11.54
N PRO A 786 29.61 13.48 -10.36
CA PRO A 786 29.16 14.19 -9.17
C PRO A 786 29.02 15.70 -9.39
N GLU A 787 29.90 16.30 -10.20
CA GLU A 787 29.87 17.72 -10.56
C GLU A 787 28.60 18.08 -11.34
N GLN A 788 28.21 17.25 -12.32
CA GLN A 788 26.94 17.37 -13.03
C GLN A 788 25.74 17.24 -12.08
N GLY A 789 25.80 16.31 -11.11
CA GLY A 789 24.79 16.17 -10.06
C GLY A 789 24.65 17.41 -9.16
N ILE A 790 25.77 18.03 -8.76
CA ILE A 790 25.77 19.29 -7.98
C ILE A 790 25.11 20.42 -8.80
N ALA A 791 25.51 20.57 -10.06
CA ALA A 791 24.95 21.59 -10.95
C ALA A 791 23.43 21.41 -11.16
N LEU A 792 22.96 20.16 -11.33
CA LEU A 792 21.54 19.82 -11.43
C LEU A 792 20.73 20.25 -10.19
N ARG A 793 21.26 20.03 -8.99
CA ARG A 793 20.64 20.51 -7.74
C ARG A 793 20.61 22.04 -7.65
N GLY A 794 21.73 22.70 -7.95
CA GLY A 794 21.82 24.16 -7.91
C GLY A 794 20.83 24.84 -8.86
N ILE A 795 20.52 24.22 -9.99
CA ILE A 795 19.48 24.65 -10.93
C ILE A 795 18.08 24.39 -10.36
N HIS A 796 17.83 23.21 -9.80
CA HIS A 796 16.54 22.83 -9.21
C HIS A 796 16.10 23.73 -8.05
N GLU A 797 17.02 24.08 -7.15
CA GLU A 797 16.72 24.98 -6.01
C GLU A 797 16.38 26.40 -6.49
N ARG A 798 17.13 26.94 -7.47
CA ARG A 798 16.84 28.24 -8.10
C ARG A 798 15.49 28.25 -8.82
N LEU A 799 15.15 27.15 -9.50
CA LEU A 799 13.83 26.93 -10.12
C LEU A 799 12.70 26.93 -9.09
N GLY A 800 12.88 26.25 -7.95
CA GLY A 800 11.90 26.19 -6.88
C GLY A 800 11.51 27.57 -6.32
N VAL A 801 12.49 28.47 -6.18
CA VAL A 801 12.27 29.86 -5.72
C VAL A 801 11.44 30.69 -6.72
N VAL A 802 11.66 30.50 -8.02
CA VAL A 802 10.88 31.17 -9.07
C VAL A 802 9.44 30.64 -9.11
N GLN A 803 9.25 29.31 -9.08
CA GLN A 803 7.93 28.69 -9.17
C GLN A 803 7.03 28.94 -7.96
N GLN A 804 7.55 28.84 -6.73
CA GLN A 804 6.78 29.15 -5.52
C GLN A 804 6.27 30.60 -5.50
N ARG A 805 6.95 31.50 -6.22
CA ARG A 805 6.65 32.94 -6.18
C ARG A 805 5.71 33.41 -7.28
N ALA A 806 5.74 32.81 -8.47
CA ALA A 806 4.66 32.94 -9.46
C ALA A 806 3.31 32.50 -8.86
N LEU A 807 3.31 31.41 -8.08
CA LEU A 807 2.14 30.93 -7.34
C LEU A 807 1.67 31.89 -6.24
N ARG A 808 2.59 32.61 -5.56
CA ARG A 808 2.22 33.65 -4.58
C ARG A 808 1.68 34.91 -5.26
N GLN A 809 2.36 35.43 -6.30
CA GLN A 809 1.87 36.61 -7.03
C GLN A 809 0.50 36.38 -7.67
N ASN A 810 0.20 35.19 -8.23
CA ASN A 810 -1.15 34.89 -8.71
C ASN A 810 -2.19 34.79 -7.58
N ARG A 811 -1.83 34.31 -6.38
CA ARG A 811 -2.72 34.32 -5.20
C ARG A 811 -2.94 35.71 -4.63
N ASP A 812 -1.93 36.58 -4.66
CA ASP A 812 -2.02 37.94 -4.17
C ASP A 812 -2.79 38.84 -5.16
N LEU A 813 -2.63 38.63 -6.47
CA LEU A 813 -3.45 39.26 -7.51
C LEU A 813 -4.92 38.82 -7.44
N SER A 814 -5.22 37.54 -7.20
CA SER A 814 -6.61 37.09 -7.05
C SER A 814 -7.25 37.61 -5.75
N ARG A 815 -6.47 37.77 -4.67
CA ARG A 815 -6.93 38.43 -3.43
C ARG A 815 -7.14 39.93 -3.59
N ALA A 816 -6.27 40.63 -4.32
CA ALA A 816 -6.45 42.06 -4.61
C ALA A 816 -7.74 42.29 -5.41
N ASN A 817 -7.96 41.53 -6.49
CA ASN A 817 -9.19 41.61 -7.28
C ASN A 817 -10.45 41.24 -6.47
N GLN A 818 -10.36 40.38 -5.44
CA GLN A 818 -11.50 40.10 -4.54
C GLN A 818 -11.77 41.22 -3.51
N LEU A 819 -10.78 42.06 -3.21
CA LEU A 819 -10.94 43.21 -2.30
C LEU A 819 -11.47 44.45 -3.02
N ASP A 820 -11.06 44.68 -4.27
CA ASP A 820 -11.58 45.77 -5.11
C ASP A 820 -13.00 45.50 -5.66
N ILE A 821 -13.53 44.27 -5.52
CA ILE A 821 -14.95 43.95 -5.77
C ILE A 821 -15.82 44.18 -4.49
N ARG A 822 -15.22 44.57 -3.37
CA ARG A 822 -15.91 44.87 -2.09
C ARG A 822 -15.70 46.30 -1.58
N ARG A 823 -15.31 47.21 -2.48
CA ARG A 823 -15.35 48.66 -2.31
C ARG A 823 -16.13 49.28 -3.46
#